data_AF-A0A2M7ZRH4-F1
#
_entry.id   AF-A0A2M7ZRH4-F1
#
_cell.length_a   1.000
_cell.length_b   1.000
_cell.length_c   1.000
_cell.angle_alpha   90.00
_cell.angle_beta   90.00
_cell.angle_gamma   90.00
#
_symmetry.space_group_name_H-M   'P 1'
#
loop_
_entity.id
_entity.type
_entity.pdbx_description
1 polymer ?
#
loop_
_entity_poly.entity_id
_entity_poly.type
_entity_poly.pdbx_seq_one_letter_code
_entity_poly.pdbx_strand_id
1 'polypeptide(L)'
;MIKFSSLAFILFFSASILIPQSTNKEFRSTWVITWEYINGGSSVEQNKARIRKILDDHVKANMTSVLWQVRQAGTAYYNSSYEPWGEYAGSSYPGFDPLAYATEEAHIRGLELHAWFNVFASQSTAPGAPANEHPEWVCRDASGIAMTTSRALSPGMETCREYLLNVAMEVVRNYDIDGIHLDYARWNEYSNSDKSERFANEKEEQKLPDWAISDEQIKDLEENKAGRYLYDVDHPFSAGVPAGFSSWDEWWRFSVTEYVRKLHDSIQTAKPWVRLSVAALGKYNWSGWQGYGTVYQDAALWFNEGYIDQLTPMHYHWTTGTAFYGMLAGSCPSCWSQFIQPGIAAGRLYSVGPPSYILKDDNIFFRHAEIVSSSRAVNWVDGFQFFSYGSWRDMEYWETAAKTFFNRKTKVRGSGLISDSIPQNPSLTIQKIDSLNYNLTITPPAGTNTNQWFVLYRFINDSIITDQDEIVALKFGSQPFTIEQQFDGLQDYNGQFKFAATMLNRYWNESLPSNIVVTDSIPSFAPVVLSSLPSEGDTASANTSLSFTFSKTMDINSFPVGIEINPPIELSNGIWSNDYKKITFTTAANFSFSTNYTVTLDTSVKDINGNMIDGNGDGVPGDPFTLHFIVEDQDNTGPDVLAVYISDTLNFDPEDIAGILFTEEISSSTITHNNVILSKDDAPVAKAFHLKTANGRSILNLKTQLPLEAGETYKITLTQNITDLLGNPMAQEKEINFTTSLKEYVQKTIIDDFSSEGNWEQPGYSGSTAGIVDSGTYFGLNTLYIVPAASAASAYIQYQWDSNASMHLLREYLSGGAPRNVEFDTSFVLQVYIFGDNSGSQFRFALDEGNATAWPNHEVSNWITIDWYGWKLVEWKLNDPATVGIWGGLGNGMLDGTRFRIDSFQMTRTASSSNYGRIYLGLLRLAKKQDVLVSIKQTADNTPTSFELMQNYPNPFNPTTKIRYSIPLGETNSGASVQNVVLKVYDVLGNEVVTLVDEFKPAGNYEVEFNANRLASGVYFYRLTAGSFSDSKKLTLLK
;
A
#
# COMPACT_ATOMS: atom_id res chain seq x y z
N MET A 1 27.11 9.49 -53.20
CA MET A 1 26.48 10.82 -53.32
C MET A 1 25.02 10.68 -52.93
N ILE A 2 24.70 10.80 -51.65
CA ILE A 2 23.33 10.75 -51.13
C ILE A 2 23.23 11.89 -50.12
N LYS A 3 22.21 12.74 -50.30
CA LYS A 3 22.01 14.01 -49.59
C LYS A 3 21.53 13.74 -48.16
N PHE A 4 22.22 14.31 -47.17
CA PHE A 4 21.70 14.49 -45.82
C PHE A 4 20.68 15.64 -45.82
N SER A 5 19.42 15.34 -45.50
CA SER A 5 18.43 16.36 -45.11
C SER A 5 18.32 16.38 -43.59
N SER A 6 18.84 17.45 -43.00
CA SER A 6 18.77 17.75 -41.58
C SER A 6 17.32 18.05 -41.17
N LEU A 7 16.71 17.15 -40.39
CA LEU A 7 15.60 17.48 -39.50
C LEU A 7 15.97 16.94 -38.12
N ALA A 8 16.62 17.78 -37.32
CA ALA A 8 16.94 17.48 -35.94
C ALA A 8 15.66 17.63 -35.09
N PHE A 9 14.92 16.55 -34.89
CA PHE A 9 14.04 16.42 -33.74
C PHE A 9 14.93 16.13 -32.53
N ILE A 10 15.32 17.18 -31.80
CA ILE A 10 15.99 17.03 -30.51
C ILE A 10 14.91 16.60 -29.50
N LEU A 11 14.66 15.30 -29.42
CA LEU A 11 14.09 14.70 -28.22
C LEU A 11 15.17 14.75 -27.14
N PHE A 12 15.09 15.73 -26.24
CA PHE A 12 15.81 15.70 -24.98
C PHE A 12 15.22 14.57 -24.12
N PHE A 13 15.65 13.33 -24.34
CA PHE A 13 15.66 12.35 -23.27
C PHE A 13 16.84 12.73 -22.38
N SER A 14 16.56 13.45 -21.29
CA SER A 14 17.52 13.56 -20.20
C SER A 14 17.64 12.18 -19.59
N ALA A 15 18.56 11.36 -20.09
CA ALA A 15 19.06 10.24 -19.31
C ALA A 15 19.66 10.86 -18.04
N SER A 16 18.93 10.77 -16.93
CA SER A 16 19.42 11.20 -15.63
C SER A 16 20.67 10.38 -15.34
N ILE A 17 21.85 10.96 -15.53
CA ILE A 17 23.11 10.34 -15.14
C ILE A 17 23.01 10.14 -13.62
N LEU A 18 22.86 8.88 -13.20
CA LEU A 18 22.91 8.52 -11.79
C LEU A 18 24.31 8.86 -11.29
N ILE A 19 24.41 9.84 -10.39
CA ILE A 19 25.66 10.22 -9.76
C ILE A 19 25.99 9.13 -8.73
N PRO A 20 27.04 8.32 -8.96
CA PRO A 20 27.40 7.27 -8.03
C PRO A 20 27.92 7.86 -6.72
N GLN A 21 27.95 7.04 -5.68
CA GLN A 21 28.66 7.37 -4.45
C GLN A 21 30.13 7.70 -4.78
N SER A 22 30.53 8.95 -4.52
CA SER A 22 31.87 9.46 -4.86
C SER A 22 32.92 9.19 -3.78
N THR A 23 32.49 8.94 -2.54
CA THR A 23 33.38 8.65 -1.41
C THR A 23 32.81 7.55 -0.52
N ASN A 24 33.65 6.85 0.25
CA ASN A 24 33.26 5.87 1.25
C ASN A 24 32.62 6.47 2.51
N LYS A 25 32.10 7.71 2.45
CA LYS A 25 31.52 8.42 3.59
C LYS A 25 30.06 8.72 3.30
N GLU A 26 29.16 7.97 3.94
CA GLU A 26 27.72 8.17 3.81
C GLU A 26 26.97 7.59 5.02
N PHE A 27 26.17 8.39 5.70
CA PHE A 27 25.21 7.92 6.70
C PHE A 27 24.01 7.28 6.00
N ARG A 28 23.60 6.08 6.44
CA ARG A 28 22.47 5.36 5.83
C ARG A 28 21.67 4.68 6.92
N SER A 29 20.38 5.02 7.00
CA SER A 29 19.50 4.47 8.03
C SER A 29 18.05 4.39 7.55
N THR A 30 17.26 3.55 8.21
CA THR A 30 15.80 3.74 8.25
C THR A 30 15.32 4.03 9.66
N TRP A 31 14.10 4.53 9.79
CA TRP A 31 13.38 4.61 11.05
C TRP A 31 12.67 3.30 11.33
N VAL A 32 12.96 2.73 12.50
CA VAL A 32 12.32 1.52 13.00
C VAL A 32 11.37 1.89 14.12
N ILE A 33 10.10 1.63 13.90
CA ILE A 33 9.00 2.00 14.78
C ILE A 33 8.73 0.85 15.75
N THR A 34 8.26 1.19 16.96
CA THR A 34 8.12 0.24 18.07
C THR A 34 7.42 -1.07 17.70
N TRP A 35 6.25 -1.00 17.07
CA TRP A 35 5.44 -2.17 16.74
C TRP A 35 6.08 -3.10 15.69
N GLU A 36 7.17 -2.67 15.04
CA GLU A 36 7.89 -3.49 14.07
C GLU A 36 8.81 -4.50 14.76
N TYR A 37 9.36 -4.16 15.94
CA TYR A 37 10.35 -4.98 16.62
C TYR A 37 9.84 -5.65 17.91
N ILE A 38 8.77 -5.15 18.52
CA ILE A 38 8.20 -5.72 19.75
C ILE A 38 6.69 -5.86 19.70
N ASN A 39 6.21 -6.96 20.29
CA ASN A 39 4.81 -7.25 20.49
C ASN A 39 4.62 -8.03 21.80
N GLY A 40 3.73 -7.52 22.67
CA GLY A 40 3.42 -8.12 23.97
C GLY A 40 2.76 -9.50 23.92
N GLY A 41 2.12 -9.85 22.80
CA GLY A 41 1.57 -11.19 22.56
C GLY A 41 2.57 -12.21 22.02
N SER A 42 3.80 -11.80 21.68
CA SER A 42 4.84 -12.68 21.15
C SER A 42 5.81 -13.17 22.23
N SER A 43 6.37 -14.36 22.05
CA SER A 43 7.45 -14.86 22.91
C SER A 43 8.72 -13.99 22.81
N VAL A 44 9.55 -14.06 23.85
CA VAL A 44 10.87 -13.38 23.89
C VAL A 44 11.68 -13.67 22.63
N GLU A 45 11.76 -14.94 22.22
CA GLU A 45 12.58 -15.32 21.07
C GLU A 45 12.00 -14.82 19.75
N GLN A 46 10.67 -14.76 19.60
CA GLN A 46 10.05 -14.14 18.41
C GLN A 46 10.38 -12.66 18.31
N ASN A 47 10.33 -11.91 19.43
CA ASN A 47 10.73 -10.50 19.43
C ASN A 47 12.23 -10.34 19.14
N LYS A 48 13.10 -11.17 19.73
CA LYS A 48 14.54 -11.18 19.40
C LYS A 48 14.80 -11.51 17.93
N ALA A 49 14.06 -12.46 17.36
CA ALA A 49 14.17 -12.81 15.94
C ALA A 49 13.74 -11.66 15.02
N ARG A 50 12.69 -10.90 15.38
CA ARG A 50 12.30 -9.68 14.66
C ARG A 50 13.42 -8.65 14.68
N ILE A 51 14.02 -8.39 15.85
CA ILE A 51 15.15 -7.48 15.99
C ILE A 51 16.31 -7.89 15.08
N ARG A 52 16.74 -9.16 15.14
CA ARG A 52 17.83 -9.66 14.27
C ARG A 52 17.51 -9.50 12.79
N LYS A 53 16.28 -9.84 12.38
CA LYS A 53 15.82 -9.68 11.00
C LYS A 53 15.89 -8.23 10.51
N ILE A 54 15.41 -7.28 11.32
CA ILE A 54 15.46 -5.85 11.00
C ILE A 54 16.91 -5.43 10.72
N LEU A 55 17.84 -5.84 11.59
CA LEU A 55 19.25 -5.50 11.47
C LEU A 55 19.93 -6.21 10.28
N ASP A 56 19.57 -7.47 10.01
CA ASP A 56 20.03 -8.21 8.83
C ASP A 56 19.60 -7.52 7.53
N ASP A 57 18.37 -7.01 7.48
CA ASP A 57 17.84 -6.30 6.31
C ASP A 57 18.58 -4.96 6.08
N HIS A 58 18.97 -4.25 7.14
CA HIS A 58 19.85 -3.07 7.04
C HIS A 58 21.24 -3.43 6.48
N VAL A 59 21.82 -4.54 6.92
CA VAL A 59 23.11 -5.04 6.39
C VAL A 59 22.99 -5.38 4.90
N LYS A 60 21.89 -6.01 4.47
CA LYS A 60 21.64 -6.33 3.05
C LYS A 60 21.66 -5.09 2.17
N ALA A 61 21.11 -3.97 2.64
CA ALA A 61 21.11 -2.70 1.92
C ALA A 61 22.38 -1.84 2.10
N ASN A 62 23.45 -2.40 2.70
CA ASN A 62 24.68 -1.69 3.04
C ASN A 62 24.44 -0.41 3.86
N MET A 63 23.48 -0.45 4.79
CA MET A 63 23.24 0.65 5.73
C MET A 63 24.33 0.70 6.79
N THR A 64 24.52 1.88 7.41
CA THR A 64 25.53 2.08 8.46
C THR A 64 24.92 2.23 9.84
N SER A 65 23.63 2.56 9.92
CA SER A 65 22.95 2.95 11.16
C SER A 65 21.49 2.53 11.15
N VAL A 66 20.88 2.55 12.34
CA VAL A 66 19.44 2.35 12.56
C VAL A 66 18.92 3.40 13.53
N LEU A 67 17.80 4.05 13.20
CA LEU A 67 17.09 4.96 14.10
C LEU A 67 15.97 4.17 14.80
N TRP A 68 16.18 3.84 16.07
CA TRP A 68 15.41 2.81 16.78
C TRP A 68 14.49 3.43 17.84
N GLN A 69 13.16 3.39 17.65
CA GLN A 69 12.23 4.03 18.60
C GLN A 69 12.32 3.37 19.97
N VAL A 70 12.67 4.12 21.02
CA VAL A 70 12.74 3.59 22.40
C VAL A 70 11.74 4.24 23.35
N ARG A 71 11.21 5.41 22.96
CA ARG A 71 10.21 6.14 23.74
C ARG A 71 9.12 6.70 22.84
N GLN A 72 7.87 6.39 23.18
CA GLN A 72 6.71 7.05 22.60
C GLN A 72 5.58 7.15 23.61
N ALA A 73 4.75 8.18 23.47
CA ALA A 73 3.57 8.42 24.30
C ALA A 73 3.82 8.47 25.82
N GLY A 74 5.04 8.80 26.27
CA GLY A 74 5.39 8.78 27.69
C GLY A 74 5.55 7.37 28.27
N THR A 75 5.94 6.42 27.43
CA THR A 75 6.26 5.04 27.80
C THR A 75 7.57 4.59 27.18
N ALA A 76 8.24 3.64 27.83
CA ALA A 76 9.56 3.13 27.47
C ALA A 76 9.50 1.72 26.87
N TYR A 77 10.44 1.45 25.96
CA TYR A 77 10.72 0.14 25.36
C TYR A 77 12.13 -0.33 25.67
N TYR A 78 12.56 0.00 26.88
CA TYR A 78 13.82 -0.33 27.54
C TYR A 78 13.55 -0.31 29.05
N ASN A 79 14.47 -0.85 29.86
CA ASN A 79 14.30 -0.85 31.31
C ASN A 79 14.49 0.55 31.92
N SER A 80 13.38 1.29 32.07
CA SER A 80 13.38 2.64 32.60
C SER A 80 12.96 2.69 34.09
N SER A 81 13.59 3.59 34.84
CA SER A 81 13.18 3.97 36.20
C SER A 81 12.24 5.18 36.24
N TYR A 82 12.05 5.85 35.10
CA TYR A 82 11.23 7.06 34.98
C TYR A 82 9.86 6.83 34.34
N GLU A 83 9.78 5.92 33.36
CA GLU A 83 8.58 5.71 32.55
C GLU A 83 8.17 4.22 32.51
N PRO A 84 6.85 3.93 32.46
CA PRO A 84 6.37 2.56 32.44
C PRO A 84 6.59 1.91 31.07
N TRP A 85 6.54 0.58 31.04
CA TRP A 85 6.54 -0.19 29.79
C TRP A 85 5.32 0.16 28.94
N GLY A 86 5.55 0.39 27.64
CA GLY A 86 4.49 0.75 26.71
C GLY A 86 3.62 -0.42 26.26
N GLU A 87 2.49 -0.09 25.63
CA GLU A 87 1.45 -1.05 25.24
C GLU A 87 1.96 -2.13 24.27
N TYR A 88 2.78 -1.76 23.27
CA TYR A 88 3.37 -2.73 22.34
C TYR A 88 4.31 -3.75 23.01
N ALA A 89 4.78 -3.51 24.23
CA ALA A 89 5.53 -4.48 25.03
C ALA A 89 4.62 -5.35 25.92
N GLY A 90 3.29 -5.13 25.89
CA GLY A 90 2.32 -5.75 26.79
C GLY A 90 2.16 -5.00 28.11
N SER A 91 2.49 -3.70 28.17
CA SER A 91 2.38 -2.83 29.35
C SER A 91 3.12 -3.35 30.60
N SER A 92 4.09 -4.24 30.41
CA SER A 92 4.88 -4.87 31.46
C SER A 92 6.24 -5.31 30.88
N TYR A 93 7.15 -5.76 31.75
CA TYR A 93 8.47 -6.22 31.30
C TYR A 93 8.33 -7.42 30.34
N PRO A 94 8.81 -7.32 29.08
CA PRO A 94 8.56 -8.33 28.05
C PRO A 94 9.47 -9.57 28.18
N GLY A 95 10.15 -9.74 29.32
CA GLY A 95 11.07 -10.85 29.59
C GLY A 95 12.53 -10.60 29.17
N PHE A 96 12.81 -9.51 28.46
CA PHE A 96 14.15 -9.05 28.08
C PHE A 96 14.16 -7.52 27.91
N ASP A 97 15.34 -6.91 27.84
CA ASP A 97 15.50 -5.49 27.50
C ASP A 97 15.68 -5.33 25.97
N PRO A 98 14.71 -4.74 25.24
CA PRO A 98 14.78 -4.63 23.78
C PRO A 98 15.90 -3.73 23.29
N LEU A 99 16.15 -2.60 23.96
CA LEU A 99 17.20 -1.66 23.55
C LEU A 99 18.59 -2.25 23.77
N ALA A 100 18.83 -2.89 24.92
CA ALA A 100 20.11 -3.55 25.18
C ALA A 100 20.40 -4.61 24.11
N TYR A 101 19.41 -5.46 23.81
CA TYR A 101 19.56 -6.53 22.83
C TYR A 101 19.75 -5.97 21.40
N ALA A 102 18.97 -4.96 21.00
CA ALA A 102 19.11 -4.34 19.68
C ALA A 102 20.48 -3.67 19.51
N THR A 103 21.02 -3.05 20.57
CA THR A 103 22.34 -2.40 20.53
C THR A 103 23.45 -3.43 20.30
N GLU A 104 23.43 -4.52 21.06
CA GLU A 104 24.39 -5.62 20.92
C GLU A 104 24.34 -6.24 19.51
N GLU A 105 23.14 -6.57 19.02
CA GLU A 105 22.96 -7.19 17.70
C GLU A 105 23.31 -6.25 16.54
N ALA A 106 23.10 -4.93 16.71
CA ALA A 106 23.48 -3.92 15.72
C ALA A 106 25.02 -3.85 15.63
N HIS A 107 25.70 -3.80 16.77
CA HIS A 107 27.15 -3.77 16.87
C HIS A 107 27.81 -5.02 16.27
N ILE A 108 27.28 -6.22 16.53
CA ILE A 108 27.76 -7.48 15.92
C ILE A 108 27.74 -7.41 14.37
N ARG A 109 26.74 -6.72 13.83
CA ARG A 109 26.53 -6.50 12.39
C ARG A 109 27.31 -5.32 11.82
N GLY A 110 27.95 -4.54 12.68
CA GLY A 110 28.64 -3.34 12.28
C GLY A 110 27.68 -2.20 11.89
N LEU A 111 26.58 -2.03 12.63
CA LEU A 111 25.67 -0.89 12.52
C LEU A 111 25.76 0.00 13.77
N GLU A 112 25.63 1.32 13.60
CA GLU A 112 25.29 2.22 14.71
C GLU A 112 23.83 2.03 15.12
N LEU A 113 23.53 2.08 16.42
CA LEU A 113 22.17 2.20 16.94
C LEU A 113 21.94 3.56 17.59
N HIS A 114 20.99 4.30 17.03
CA HIS A 114 20.55 5.59 17.55
C HIS A 114 19.20 5.42 18.23
N ALA A 115 19.15 5.66 19.54
CA ALA A 115 17.91 5.57 20.32
C ALA A 115 17.01 6.77 19.99
N TRP A 116 15.88 6.50 19.33
CA TRP A 116 14.89 7.49 18.92
C TRP A 116 13.86 7.76 20.02
N PHE A 117 13.75 9.04 20.38
CA PHE A 117 12.82 9.61 21.34
C PHE A 117 11.78 10.48 20.66
N ASN A 118 10.49 10.22 20.88
CA ASN A 118 9.51 11.30 20.83
C ASN A 118 9.70 12.14 22.09
N VAL A 119 10.01 13.44 21.98
CA VAL A 119 10.45 14.26 23.13
C VAL A 119 9.27 14.71 24.01
N PHE A 120 8.41 15.58 23.50
CA PHE A 120 7.34 16.18 24.30
C PHE A 120 6.00 15.45 24.18
N ALA A 121 5.84 14.56 23.19
CA ALA A 121 4.63 13.77 23.02
C ALA A 121 4.44 12.77 24.17
N SER A 122 3.29 12.80 24.84
CA SER A 122 2.98 11.98 26.01
C SER A 122 1.49 11.65 26.11
N GLN A 123 1.00 10.86 25.15
CA GLN A 123 -0.42 10.52 25.05
C GLN A 123 -0.90 9.55 26.15
N SER A 124 -0.01 8.67 26.65
CA SER A 124 -0.37 7.64 27.63
C SER A 124 -0.80 8.25 28.96
N THR A 125 -1.88 7.70 29.50
CA THR A 125 -2.37 7.97 30.85
C THR A 125 -2.26 6.74 31.74
N ALA A 126 -1.40 5.78 31.38
CA ALA A 126 -1.11 4.64 32.25
C ALA A 126 -0.45 5.12 33.55
N PRO A 127 -0.67 4.43 34.69
CA PRO A 127 0.05 4.72 35.92
C PRO A 127 1.57 4.75 35.69
N GLY A 128 2.24 5.79 36.20
CA GLY A 128 3.67 6.04 35.97
C GLY A 128 4.00 6.85 34.71
N ALA A 129 3.07 6.99 33.74
CA ALA A 129 3.31 7.84 32.58
C ALA A 129 3.29 9.33 32.99
N PRO A 130 4.15 10.19 32.40
CA PRO A 130 4.32 11.56 32.89
C PRO A 130 3.07 12.42 32.76
N ALA A 131 2.23 12.22 31.73
CA ALA A 131 0.96 12.94 31.62
C ALA A 131 -0.08 12.50 32.67
N ASN A 132 0.07 11.31 33.27
CA ASN A 132 -0.76 10.84 34.38
C ASN A 132 -0.24 11.34 35.74
N GLU A 133 1.07 11.21 35.96
CA GLU A 133 1.70 11.59 37.25
C GLU A 133 1.81 13.10 37.41
N HIS A 134 1.96 13.83 36.29
CA HIS A 134 2.13 15.28 36.26
C HIS A 134 1.12 15.94 35.30
N PRO A 135 -0.18 15.92 35.63
CA PRO A 135 -1.21 16.55 34.80
C PRO A 135 -1.01 18.08 34.66
N GLU A 136 -0.27 18.71 35.56
CA GLU A 136 0.15 20.10 35.47
C GLU A 136 1.14 20.37 34.32
N TRP A 137 1.91 19.36 33.89
CA TRP A 137 2.85 19.49 32.76
C TRP A 137 2.16 19.40 31.41
N VAL A 138 0.92 18.91 31.35
CA VAL A 138 0.19 18.78 30.09
C VAL A 138 -0.11 20.17 29.53
N CYS A 139 0.26 20.37 28.26
CA CYS A 139 -0.02 21.57 27.49
C CYS A 139 -1.49 21.99 27.58
N ARG A 140 -1.76 23.29 27.47
CA ARG A 140 -3.08 23.90 27.64
C ARG A 140 -3.43 24.82 26.49
N ASP A 141 -4.70 24.97 26.16
CA ASP A 141 -5.14 25.98 25.20
C ASP A 141 -5.13 27.41 25.79
N ALA A 142 -5.48 28.41 24.99
CA ALA A 142 -5.53 29.81 25.39
C ALA A 142 -6.55 30.10 26.51
N SER A 143 -7.53 29.21 26.71
CA SER A 143 -8.51 29.29 27.80
C SER A 143 -8.00 28.62 29.08
N GLY A 144 -6.81 28.02 29.07
CA GLY A 144 -6.20 27.31 30.18
C GLY A 144 -6.66 25.86 30.34
N ILE A 145 -7.37 25.30 29.35
CA ILE A 145 -7.87 23.92 29.39
C ILE A 145 -6.75 22.97 28.94
N ALA A 146 -6.42 21.99 29.79
CA ALA A 146 -5.40 20.99 29.50
C ALA A 146 -5.82 20.05 28.37
N MET A 147 -4.86 19.68 27.52
CA MET A 147 -5.08 18.75 26.42
C MET A 147 -5.71 17.44 26.87
N THR A 148 -6.76 17.01 26.19
CA THR A 148 -7.48 15.76 26.50
C THR A 148 -7.17 14.64 25.51
N THR A 149 -6.80 14.99 24.28
CA THR A 149 -6.37 14.07 23.22
C THR A 149 -5.00 14.51 22.69
N SER A 150 -4.24 13.60 22.09
CA SER A 150 -2.89 13.88 21.54
C SER A 150 -1.96 14.63 22.51
N ARG A 151 -2.03 14.30 23.81
CA ARG A 151 -1.36 15.05 24.89
C ARG A 151 0.13 15.23 24.62
N ALA A 152 0.61 16.42 24.91
CA ALA A 152 2.02 16.75 24.96
C ALA A 152 2.34 17.46 26.27
N LEU A 153 3.56 17.28 26.75
CA LEU A 153 4.08 17.98 27.91
C LEU A 153 4.63 19.34 27.45
N SER A 154 4.49 20.37 28.29
CA SER A 154 4.92 21.72 27.96
C SER A 154 6.45 21.84 27.93
N PRO A 155 7.06 22.18 26.77
CA PRO A 155 8.44 22.60 26.72
C PRO A 155 8.72 23.84 27.56
N GLY A 156 7.71 24.66 27.87
CA GLY A 156 7.81 25.91 28.63
C GLY A 156 8.16 25.72 30.11
N MET A 157 7.76 24.59 30.69
CA MET A 157 8.00 24.29 32.11
C MET A 157 9.40 23.72 32.34
N GLU A 158 10.16 24.34 33.23
CA GLU A 158 11.53 23.89 33.55
C GLU A 158 11.54 22.47 34.13
N THR A 159 10.63 22.16 35.06
CA THR A 159 10.51 20.81 35.66
C THR A 159 10.24 19.73 34.61
N CYS A 160 9.46 20.04 33.58
CA CYS A 160 9.20 19.12 32.48
C CYS A 160 10.47 18.89 31.64
N ARG A 161 11.19 19.96 31.27
CA ARG A 161 12.47 19.85 30.55
C ARG A 161 13.50 19.04 31.34
N GLU A 162 13.59 19.26 32.65
CA GLU A 162 14.50 18.51 33.54
C GLU A 162 14.13 17.04 33.65
N TYR A 163 12.84 16.71 33.75
CA TYR A 163 12.38 15.33 33.73
C TYR A 163 12.78 14.63 32.43
N LEU A 164 12.41 15.20 31.27
CA LEU A 164 12.71 14.61 29.96
C LEU A 164 14.22 14.51 29.71
N LEU A 165 15.00 15.48 30.19
CA LEU A 165 16.46 15.43 30.16
C LEU A 165 16.97 14.20 30.93
N ASN A 166 16.42 13.94 32.10
CA ASN A 166 16.80 12.78 32.90
C ASN A 166 16.40 11.45 32.24
N VAL A 167 15.22 11.38 31.60
CA VAL A 167 14.81 10.19 30.82
C VAL A 167 15.78 9.92 29.67
N ALA A 168 16.14 10.94 28.88
CA ALA A 168 17.11 10.78 27.80
C ALA A 168 18.51 10.39 28.34
N MET A 169 18.94 11.00 29.45
CA MET A 169 20.23 10.71 30.07
C MET A 169 20.28 9.35 30.77
N GLU A 170 19.16 8.76 31.16
CA GLU A 170 19.09 7.36 31.61
C GLU A 170 19.56 6.42 30.51
N VAL A 171 19.06 6.61 29.29
CA VAL A 171 19.47 5.82 28.12
C VAL A 171 20.95 6.05 27.81
N VAL A 172 21.39 7.31 27.77
CA VAL A 172 22.80 7.65 27.52
C VAL A 172 23.71 6.98 28.54
N ARG A 173 23.38 6.98 29.83
CA ARG A 173 24.24 6.41 30.87
C ARG A 173 24.25 4.88 30.84
N ASN A 174 23.10 4.25 30.65
CA ASN A 174 22.93 2.81 30.89
C ASN A 174 23.18 1.92 29.66
N TYR A 175 23.12 2.47 28.44
CA TYR A 175 23.24 1.68 27.20
C TYR A 175 24.46 2.10 26.36
N ASP A 176 25.02 1.17 25.58
CA ASP A 176 26.16 1.42 24.68
C ASP A 176 25.69 1.94 23.31
N ILE A 177 24.79 2.91 23.31
CA ILE A 177 24.25 3.50 22.07
C ILE A 177 25.28 4.37 21.35
N ASP A 178 25.04 4.58 20.05
CA ASP A 178 25.85 5.44 19.17
C ASP A 178 25.27 6.85 19.07
N GLY A 179 23.97 7.01 19.30
CA GLY A 179 23.31 8.30 19.25
C GLY A 179 21.96 8.35 19.96
N ILE A 180 21.53 9.58 20.24
CA ILE A 180 20.17 9.94 20.62
C ILE A 180 19.55 10.67 19.43
N HIS A 181 18.38 10.21 19.00
CA HIS A 181 17.65 10.77 17.88
C HIS A 181 16.35 11.39 18.37
N LEU A 182 16.17 12.69 18.18
CA LEU A 182 15.00 13.42 18.66
C LEU A 182 13.94 13.54 17.56
N ASP A 183 12.74 13.07 17.84
CA ASP A 183 11.52 13.36 17.09
C ASP A 183 10.54 14.12 17.99
N TYR A 184 9.63 14.90 17.41
CA TYR A 184 8.71 15.76 18.14
C TYR A 184 9.42 16.65 19.19
N ALA A 185 10.67 17.06 18.92
CA ALA A 185 11.37 18.11 19.65
C ALA A 185 10.82 19.48 19.23
N ARG A 186 9.56 19.74 19.58
CA ARG A 186 8.77 20.88 19.15
C ARG A 186 7.54 21.04 20.03
N TRP A 187 6.88 22.19 19.95
CA TRP A 187 5.54 22.31 20.51
C TRP A 187 4.57 21.47 19.70
N ASN A 188 3.55 20.92 20.37
CA ASN A 188 2.57 20.09 19.71
C ASN A 188 1.72 20.90 18.73
N GLU A 189 1.35 20.26 17.64
CA GLU A 189 0.68 20.88 16.49
C GLU A 189 -0.85 20.92 16.65
N TYR A 190 -1.37 20.34 17.75
CA TYR A 190 -2.79 20.25 18.10
C TYR A 190 -3.08 20.89 19.46
N SER A 191 -4.28 21.45 19.62
CA SER A 191 -4.88 21.87 20.89
C SER A 191 -6.33 21.39 20.98
N ASN A 192 -7.01 21.61 22.11
CA ASN A 192 -8.43 21.27 22.30
C ASN A 192 -9.39 22.26 21.62
N SER A 193 -8.90 23.27 20.90
CA SER A 193 -9.80 24.26 20.30
C SER A 193 -10.50 23.69 19.07
N ASP A 194 -11.78 24.01 18.88
CA ASP A 194 -12.55 23.65 17.68
C ASP A 194 -11.82 24.00 16.38
N LYS A 195 -11.02 25.09 16.40
CA LYS A 195 -10.18 25.48 15.28
C LYS A 195 -9.03 24.51 15.05
N SER A 196 -8.33 24.08 16.11
CA SER A 196 -7.29 23.07 16.00
C SER A 196 -7.85 21.74 15.51
N GLU A 197 -9.07 21.38 15.91
CA GLU A 197 -9.77 20.19 15.40
C GLU A 197 -10.13 20.34 13.91
N ARG A 198 -10.58 21.54 13.48
CA ARG A 198 -10.81 21.86 12.06
C ARG A 198 -9.52 21.73 11.23
N PHE A 199 -8.41 22.30 11.70
CA PHE A 199 -7.12 22.20 11.01
C PHE A 199 -6.52 20.78 11.05
N ALA A 200 -6.77 20.01 12.11
CA ALA A 200 -6.41 18.59 12.16
C ALA A 200 -7.18 17.76 11.13
N ASN A 201 -8.39 18.18 10.75
CA ASN A 201 -9.18 17.56 9.68
C ASN A 201 -8.72 18.00 8.28
N GLU A 202 -8.07 19.16 8.13
CA GLU A 202 -7.45 19.65 6.88
C GLU A 202 -6.06 19.01 6.59
N LYS A 203 -5.82 17.80 7.12
CA LYS A 203 -4.60 16.96 7.04
C LYS A 203 -4.00 16.69 5.64
N GLU A 204 -4.59 17.26 4.61
CA GLU A 204 -4.03 17.33 3.26
C GLU A 204 -2.75 18.19 3.23
N GLU A 205 -2.66 19.30 3.96
CA GLU A 205 -1.55 20.26 3.82
C GLU A 205 -0.15 19.66 4.09
N GLN A 206 -0.04 18.70 5.03
CA GLN A 206 1.21 17.98 5.31
C GLN A 206 1.68 17.11 4.15
N LYS A 207 0.75 16.71 3.27
CA LYS A 207 1.00 15.89 2.07
C LYS A 207 1.02 16.72 0.79
N LEU A 208 0.56 17.97 0.84
CA LEU A 208 0.47 18.83 -0.33
C LEU A 208 1.87 19.34 -0.77
N PRO A 209 2.21 19.21 -2.06
CA PRO A 209 3.38 19.88 -2.62
C PRO A 209 3.18 21.41 -2.61
N ASP A 210 4.27 22.17 -2.58
CA ASP A 210 4.24 23.64 -2.36
C ASP A 210 3.29 24.42 -3.30
N TRP A 211 3.01 23.91 -4.50
CA TRP A 211 2.12 24.54 -5.48
C TRP A 211 0.62 24.29 -5.23
N ALA A 212 0.27 23.41 -4.30
CA ALA A 212 -1.11 23.03 -4.01
C ALA A 212 -1.70 23.74 -2.77
N ILE A 213 -0.90 24.51 -2.04
CA ILE A 213 -1.37 25.35 -0.92
C ILE A 213 -1.61 26.75 -1.46
N SER A 214 -2.85 27.23 -1.38
CA SER A 214 -3.19 28.58 -1.86
C SER A 214 -2.61 29.68 -0.96
N ASP A 215 -2.29 30.83 -1.54
CA ASP A 215 -1.86 32.02 -0.79
C ASP A 215 -2.87 32.41 0.30
N GLU A 216 -4.16 32.12 0.08
CA GLU A 216 -5.25 32.38 1.02
C GLU A 216 -5.22 31.42 2.22
N GLN A 217 -4.86 30.15 2.02
CA GLN A 217 -4.60 29.19 3.12
C GLN A 217 -3.34 29.58 3.91
N ILE A 218 -2.26 29.96 3.23
CA ILE A 218 -1.04 30.45 3.89
C ILE A 218 -1.36 31.68 4.75
N LYS A 219 -2.14 32.62 4.21
CA LYS A 219 -2.58 33.81 4.92
C LYS A 219 -3.48 33.48 6.12
N ASP A 220 -4.41 32.52 6.00
CA ASP A 220 -5.24 32.06 7.14
C ASP A 220 -4.38 31.45 8.25
N LEU A 221 -3.36 30.66 7.89
CA LEU A 221 -2.40 30.06 8.83
C LEU A 221 -1.52 31.10 9.53
N GLU A 222 -1.13 32.17 8.83
CA GLU A 222 -0.30 33.25 9.37
C GLU A 222 -1.09 34.25 10.22
N GLU A 223 -2.32 34.59 9.81
CA GLU A 223 -3.13 35.65 10.43
C GLU A 223 -4.01 35.14 11.58
N ASN A 224 -4.45 33.86 11.57
CA ASN A 224 -5.38 33.31 12.57
C ASN A 224 -4.72 32.43 13.65
N LYS A 225 -3.66 32.97 14.23
CA LYS A 225 -2.84 32.44 15.35
C LYS A 225 -3.63 31.97 16.61
N ALA A 226 -4.81 32.51 16.87
CA ALA A 226 -5.61 32.18 18.05
C ALA A 226 -6.40 30.86 17.87
N GLY A 227 -5.78 29.74 18.26
CA GLY A 227 -6.37 28.39 18.23
C GLY A 227 -5.33 27.26 18.12
N ARG A 228 -4.10 27.58 17.70
CA ARG A 228 -3.03 26.59 17.50
C ARG A 228 -2.12 26.42 18.71
N TYR A 229 -2.00 27.45 19.53
CA TYR A 229 -0.90 27.55 20.48
C TYR A 229 -1.22 27.01 21.86
N LEU A 230 -0.19 26.37 22.40
CA LEU A 230 -0.22 25.72 23.69
C LEU A 230 0.55 26.54 24.72
N TYR A 231 -0.02 26.57 25.90
CA TYR A 231 0.44 27.27 27.09
C TYR A 231 0.62 26.24 28.21
N ASP A 232 1.03 26.70 29.38
CA ASP A 232 1.10 25.87 30.57
C ASP A 232 0.57 26.59 31.81
N VAL A 233 0.60 25.89 32.94
CA VAL A 233 0.10 26.41 34.21
C VAL A 233 0.88 27.62 34.72
N ASP A 234 2.17 27.71 34.40
CA ASP A 234 3.06 28.78 34.87
C ASP A 234 3.01 30.00 33.94
N HIS A 235 2.70 29.77 32.66
CA HIS A 235 2.67 30.77 31.60
C HIS A 235 1.30 30.78 30.88
N PRO A 236 0.19 31.09 31.59
CA PRO A 236 -1.12 31.15 30.96
C PRO A 236 -1.20 32.31 29.97
N PHE A 237 -1.92 32.14 28.86
CA PHE A 237 -2.07 33.18 27.84
C PHE A 237 -2.53 34.54 28.41
N SER A 238 -3.42 34.51 29.40
CA SER A 238 -3.97 35.69 30.08
C SER A 238 -2.93 36.50 30.87
N ALA A 239 -1.78 35.92 31.23
CA ALA A 239 -0.69 36.63 31.90
C ALA A 239 0.20 37.42 30.92
N GLY A 240 0.01 37.25 29.61
CA GLY A 240 0.85 37.87 28.59
C GLY A 240 2.19 37.15 28.39
N VAL A 241 3.05 37.72 27.54
CA VAL A 241 4.35 37.14 27.18
C VAL A 241 5.22 36.96 28.43
N PRO A 242 5.87 35.80 28.63
CA PRO A 242 6.75 35.56 29.78
C PRO A 242 7.87 36.60 29.90
N ALA A 243 8.23 36.92 31.15
CA ALA A 243 9.25 37.93 31.43
C ALA A 243 10.60 37.58 30.78
N GLY A 244 11.24 38.56 30.13
CA GLY A 244 12.50 38.38 29.42
C GLY A 244 12.37 38.11 27.92
N PHE A 245 11.15 37.92 27.40
CA PHE A 245 10.88 37.71 25.98
C PHE A 245 10.05 38.84 25.38
N SER A 246 10.29 39.13 24.11
CA SER A 246 9.58 40.19 23.37
C SER A 246 8.28 39.69 22.72
N SER A 247 8.16 38.38 22.52
CA SER A 247 6.98 37.74 21.93
C SER A 247 6.82 36.28 22.41
N TRP A 248 5.61 35.74 22.27
CA TRP A 248 5.36 34.32 22.50
C TRP A 248 6.18 33.42 21.58
N ASP A 249 6.34 33.79 20.31
CA ASP A 249 7.13 33.06 19.31
C ASP A 249 8.60 32.90 19.76
N GLU A 250 9.17 33.94 20.37
CA GLU A 250 10.53 33.89 20.93
C GLU A 250 10.61 32.94 22.14
N TRP A 251 9.64 33.02 23.05
CA TRP A 251 9.58 32.14 24.22
C TRP A 251 9.36 30.67 23.85
N TRP A 252 8.47 30.38 22.90
CA TRP A 252 8.20 29.02 22.44
C TRP A 252 9.44 28.38 21.80
N ARG A 253 10.15 29.10 20.93
CA ARG A 253 11.43 28.63 20.36
C ARG A 253 12.49 28.43 21.43
N PHE A 254 12.64 29.39 22.34
CA PHE A 254 13.58 29.28 23.46
C PHE A 254 13.33 28.02 24.28
N SER A 255 12.07 27.74 24.62
CA SER A 255 11.68 26.61 25.47
C SER A 255 12.13 25.26 24.91
N VAL A 256 11.95 25.04 23.60
CA VAL A 256 12.41 23.83 22.93
C VAL A 256 13.93 23.83 22.79
N THR A 257 14.51 24.96 22.38
CA THR A 257 15.97 25.12 22.18
C THR A 257 16.75 24.85 23.46
N GLU A 258 16.25 25.31 24.60
CA GLU A 258 16.90 25.14 25.90
C GLU A 258 16.96 23.68 26.32
N TYR A 259 15.92 22.88 26.00
CA TYR A 259 15.97 21.43 26.21
C TYR A 259 17.05 20.79 25.34
N VAL A 260 17.06 21.08 24.02
CA VAL A 260 18.02 20.49 23.08
C VAL A 260 19.46 20.83 23.48
N ARG A 261 19.72 22.10 23.83
CA ARG A 261 21.01 22.58 24.30
C ARG A 261 21.44 21.89 25.60
N LYS A 262 20.60 21.87 26.63
CA LYS A 262 20.91 21.19 27.92
C LYS A 262 21.16 19.70 27.73
N LEU A 263 20.41 19.04 26.84
CA LEU A 263 20.60 17.62 26.52
C LEU A 263 21.96 17.39 25.85
N HIS A 264 22.31 18.20 24.85
CA HIS A 264 23.63 18.12 24.21
C HIS A 264 24.77 18.28 25.21
N ASP A 265 24.76 19.36 26.00
CA ASP A 265 25.79 19.61 27.04
C ASP A 265 25.93 18.42 28.01
N SER A 266 24.79 17.83 28.39
CA SER A 266 24.74 16.68 29.30
C SER A 266 25.31 15.41 28.67
N ILE A 267 25.01 15.16 27.38
CA ILE A 267 25.57 14.06 26.60
C ILE A 267 27.08 14.22 26.46
N GLN A 268 27.54 15.41 26.07
CA GLN A 268 28.97 15.71 25.90
C GLN A 268 29.78 15.51 27.19
N THR A 269 29.15 15.78 28.34
CA THR A 269 29.77 15.55 29.64
C THR A 269 29.82 14.06 30.01
N ALA A 270 28.80 13.27 29.68
CA ALA A 270 28.67 11.88 30.13
C ALA A 270 29.29 10.86 29.17
N LYS A 271 28.96 10.96 27.87
CA LYS A 271 29.43 10.09 26.78
C LYS A 271 29.58 10.92 25.50
N PRO A 272 30.68 11.68 25.35
CA PRO A 272 30.84 12.62 24.23
C PRO A 272 30.78 12.00 22.83
N TRP A 273 30.95 10.69 22.69
CA TRP A 273 30.80 10.01 21.41
C TRP A 273 29.34 9.76 20.98
N VAL A 274 28.37 9.88 21.90
CA VAL A 274 26.96 9.69 21.59
C VAL A 274 26.48 10.89 20.78
N ARG A 275 26.14 10.66 19.52
CA ARG A 275 25.69 11.72 18.61
C ARG A 275 24.28 12.18 18.95
N LEU A 276 24.04 13.48 19.09
CA LEU A 276 22.69 14.02 19.16
C LEU A 276 22.21 14.44 17.76
N SER A 277 21.07 13.90 17.36
CA SER A 277 20.43 14.18 16.06
C SER A 277 18.96 14.52 16.21
N VAL A 278 18.37 15.20 15.22
CA VAL A 278 16.95 15.63 15.29
C VAL A 278 16.24 15.52 13.94
N ALA A 279 15.06 14.90 13.97
CA ALA A 279 14.05 14.96 12.92
C ALA A 279 13.41 16.35 12.89
N ALA A 280 13.97 17.21 12.05
CA ALA A 280 13.39 18.49 11.74
C ALA A 280 12.27 18.36 10.69
N LEU A 281 11.29 19.25 10.71
CA LEU A 281 10.37 19.37 9.56
C LEU A 281 11.16 19.72 8.30
N GLY A 282 10.80 19.11 7.15
CA GLY A 282 11.48 19.34 5.88
C GLY A 282 11.45 20.79 5.40
N LYS A 283 10.43 21.55 5.80
CA LYS A 283 10.34 23.00 5.60
C LYS A 283 10.74 23.72 6.89
N TYR A 284 11.81 24.52 6.83
CA TYR A 284 12.33 25.18 8.02
C TYR A 284 11.53 26.42 8.40
N ASN A 285 11.47 27.45 7.54
CA ASN A 285 10.79 28.72 7.83
C ASN A 285 9.99 29.27 6.63
N TRP A 286 9.67 28.40 5.67
CA TRP A 286 8.90 28.74 4.47
C TRP A 286 7.67 27.82 4.35
N SER A 287 6.66 28.24 3.59
CA SER A 287 5.34 27.60 3.47
C SER A 287 4.47 27.73 4.74
N GLY A 288 3.21 27.26 4.68
CA GLY A 288 2.22 27.41 5.76
C GLY A 288 2.48 26.56 7.00
N TRP A 289 2.96 25.32 6.81
CA TRP A 289 3.38 24.43 7.89
C TRP A 289 4.89 24.18 7.87
N GLN A 290 5.59 24.65 8.92
CA GLN A 290 7.05 24.67 8.97
C GLN A 290 7.63 24.63 10.41
N GLY A 291 8.92 24.33 10.52
CA GLY A 291 9.60 24.17 11.82
C GLY A 291 9.63 25.43 12.68
N TYR A 292 10.20 26.52 12.19
CA TYR A 292 10.60 27.74 12.92
C TYR A 292 9.45 28.54 13.58
N GLY A 293 8.33 28.70 12.88
CA GLY A 293 7.22 29.58 13.30
C GLY A 293 5.90 28.87 13.53
N THR A 294 5.74 27.62 13.06
CA THR A 294 4.49 26.87 13.27
C THR A 294 4.55 25.96 14.49
N VAL A 295 5.66 25.24 14.65
CA VAL A 295 5.88 24.28 15.76
C VAL A 295 7.08 24.66 16.64
N TYR A 296 7.72 25.79 16.33
CA TYR A 296 8.82 26.39 17.09
C TYR A 296 10.05 25.49 17.25
N GLN A 297 10.32 24.70 16.21
CA GLN A 297 11.48 23.84 16.03
C GLN A 297 12.59 24.62 15.28
N ASP A 298 13.45 25.32 16.02
CA ASP A 298 14.54 26.12 15.45
C ASP A 298 15.78 25.26 15.10
N ALA A 299 15.58 24.28 14.22
CA ALA A 299 16.61 23.29 13.90
C ALA A 299 17.84 23.88 13.19
N ALA A 300 17.70 25.00 12.48
CA ALA A 300 18.84 25.68 11.88
C ALA A 300 19.72 26.34 12.94
N LEU A 301 19.14 27.00 13.96
CA LEU A 301 19.90 27.50 15.10
C LEU A 301 20.66 26.37 15.80
N TRP A 302 19.98 25.27 16.09
CA TRP A 302 20.59 24.13 16.80
C TRP A 302 21.78 23.56 16.03
N PHE A 303 21.63 23.43 14.70
CA PHE A 303 22.71 22.97 13.83
C PHE A 303 23.85 23.97 13.71
N ASN A 304 23.57 25.27 13.65
CA ASN A 304 24.60 26.31 13.49
C ASN A 304 25.42 26.53 14.78
N GLU A 305 24.74 26.57 15.93
CA GLU A 305 25.38 26.79 17.24
C GLU A 305 26.01 25.50 17.79
N GLY A 306 25.61 24.34 17.28
CA GLY A 306 26.14 23.04 17.72
C GLY A 306 25.44 22.46 18.93
N TYR A 307 24.15 22.73 19.08
CA TYR A 307 23.29 22.05 20.05
C TYR A 307 22.84 20.67 19.55
N ILE A 308 23.17 20.33 18.30
CA ILE A 308 23.06 18.99 17.72
C ILE A 308 24.29 18.71 16.86
N ASP A 309 24.62 17.43 16.71
CA ASP A 309 25.77 16.98 15.91
C ASP A 309 25.34 16.61 14.47
N GLN A 310 24.07 16.24 14.29
CA GLN A 310 23.50 15.89 13.00
C GLN A 310 22.07 16.42 12.81
N LEU A 311 21.82 17.09 11.69
CA LEU A 311 20.49 17.56 11.29
C LEU A 311 19.85 16.58 10.30
N THR A 312 18.62 16.14 10.56
CA THR A 312 17.95 15.11 9.74
C THR A 312 16.54 15.52 9.28
N PRO A 313 16.38 16.49 8.37
CA PRO A 313 15.05 16.98 8.03
C PRO A 313 14.20 15.96 7.26
N MET A 314 12.92 15.92 7.59
CA MET A 314 11.89 15.04 7.02
C MET A 314 11.30 15.67 5.74
N HIS A 315 11.90 15.37 4.59
CA HIS A 315 11.58 15.98 3.29
C HIS A 315 10.35 15.35 2.64
N TYR A 316 9.25 15.26 3.39
CA TYR A 316 8.08 14.48 3.00
C TYR A 316 7.12 15.20 2.02
N HIS A 317 7.50 16.38 1.54
CA HIS A 317 6.70 17.16 0.59
C HIS A 317 7.15 16.97 -0.86
N TRP A 318 8.25 16.25 -1.08
CA TRP A 318 8.87 16.11 -2.38
C TRP A 318 9.03 14.64 -2.75
N THR A 319 8.89 14.35 -4.05
CA THR A 319 8.92 12.98 -4.60
C THR A 319 9.80 12.86 -5.84
N THR A 320 10.51 13.94 -6.23
CA THR A 320 11.37 14.00 -7.43
C THR A 320 12.81 14.37 -7.08
N GLY A 321 13.81 13.89 -7.81
CA GLY A 321 15.21 14.25 -7.59
C GLY A 321 15.48 15.74 -7.77
N THR A 322 14.88 16.35 -8.80
CA THR A 322 14.97 17.80 -9.06
C THR A 322 14.42 18.64 -7.90
N ALA A 323 13.30 18.22 -7.32
CA ALA A 323 12.72 18.91 -6.17
C ALA A 323 13.61 18.74 -4.93
N PHE A 324 14.19 17.56 -4.74
CA PHE A 324 15.18 17.31 -3.67
C PHE A 324 16.38 18.25 -3.77
N TYR A 325 16.97 18.36 -4.95
CA TYR A 325 18.05 19.32 -5.19
C TYR A 325 17.60 20.76 -4.92
N GLY A 326 16.40 21.12 -5.38
CA GLY A 326 15.79 22.43 -5.20
C GLY A 326 15.68 22.87 -3.75
N MET A 327 15.11 22.04 -2.86
CA MET A 327 14.97 22.42 -1.44
C MET A 327 16.27 22.35 -0.63
N LEU A 328 17.29 21.68 -1.15
CA LEU A 328 18.61 21.62 -0.51
C LEU A 328 19.45 22.83 -0.92
N ALA A 329 19.76 22.98 -2.21
CA ALA A 329 20.81 23.87 -2.71
C ALA A 329 20.49 24.58 -4.05
N GLY A 330 19.25 24.51 -4.53
CA GLY A 330 18.85 25.23 -5.74
C GLY A 330 18.97 26.76 -5.59
N SER A 331 18.91 27.51 -6.69
CA SER A 331 18.86 28.97 -6.70
C SER A 331 17.51 29.50 -6.18
N CYS A 332 17.13 29.20 -4.92
CA CYS A 332 15.83 29.58 -4.38
C CYS A 332 15.94 30.33 -3.04
N PRO A 333 14.98 31.24 -2.75
CA PRO A 333 14.89 31.96 -1.48
C PRO A 333 14.38 31.09 -0.31
N SER A 334 13.98 29.83 -0.58
CA SER A 334 13.29 28.94 0.36
C SER A 334 13.89 27.52 0.32
N CYS A 335 15.17 27.41 0.70
CA CYS A 335 15.88 26.13 0.83
C CYS A 335 16.75 26.09 2.08
N TRP A 336 17.13 24.87 2.48
CA TRP A 336 17.99 24.65 3.66
C TRP A 336 19.32 25.40 3.57
N SER A 337 19.97 25.42 2.40
CA SER A 337 21.29 26.07 2.26
C SER A 337 21.33 27.54 2.68
N GLN A 338 20.21 28.26 2.69
CA GLN A 338 20.16 29.66 3.16
C GLN A 338 20.33 29.79 4.69
N PHE A 339 20.00 28.74 5.45
CA PHE A 339 19.85 28.83 6.90
C PHE A 339 20.92 28.07 7.70
N ILE A 340 21.67 27.15 7.08
CA ILE A 340 22.55 26.21 7.81
C ILE A 340 24.05 26.35 7.47
N GLN A 341 24.45 27.41 6.75
CA GLN A 341 25.86 27.59 6.34
C GLN A 341 26.86 27.54 7.50
N PRO A 342 26.63 28.18 8.67
CA PRO A 342 27.55 28.07 9.79
C PRO A 342 27.78 26.63 10.25
N GLY A 343 26.73 25.81 10.34
CA GLY A 343 26.85 24.40 10.71
C GLY A 343 27.55 23.55 9.66
N ILE A 344 27.31 23.82 8.37
CA ILE A 344 28.06 23.20 7.26
C ILE A 344 29.54 23.55 7.37
N ALA A 345 29.87 24.83 7.58
CA ALA A 345 31.24 25.31 7.71
C ALA A 345 31.95 24.73 8.94
N ALA A 346 31.20 24.45 10.01
CA ALA A 346 31.71 23.73 11.19
C ALA A 346 31.92 22.23 10.93
N GLY A 347 31.44 21.67 9.82
CA GLY A 347 31.60 20.25 9.49
C GLY A 347 30.62 19.31 10.19
N ARG A 348 29.48 19.81 10.69
CA ARG A 348 28.41 18.98 11.26
C ARG A 348 27.71 18.15 10.19
N LEU A 349 27.04 17.07 10.60
CA LEU A 349 26.48 16.09 9.68
C LEU A 349 25.07 16.50 9.22
N TYR A 350 24.77 16.34 7.93
CA TYR A 350 23.41 16.54 7.41
C TYR A 350 22.93 15.29 6.67
N SER A 351 21.77 14.75 7.03
CA SER A 351 21.14 13.65 6.29
C SER A 351 19.77 14.03 5.75
N VAL A 352 19.50 13.62 4.52
CA VAL A 352 18.24 13.84 3.81
C VAL A 352 17.21 12.78 4.24
N GLY A 353 15.97 13.18 4.50
CA GLY A 353 14.85 12.28 4.83
C GLY A 353 13.83 12.02 3.73
N PRO A 354 14.01 11.08 2.77
CA PRO A 354 12.98 10.76 1.79
C PRO A 354 11.76 10.04 2.40
N PRO A 355 10.53 10.36 1.93
CA PRO A 355 9.29 9.77 2.44
C PRO A 355 8.96 8.44 1.76
N SER A 356 9.61 7.34 2.17
CA SER A 356 9.35 6.03 1.54
C SER A 356 7.88 5.61 1.62
N TYR A 357 7.15 5.98 2.68
CA TYR A 357 5.71 5.72 2.77
C TYR A 357 4.89 6.46 1.70
N ILE A 358 5.16 7.74 1.43
CA ILE A 358 4.47 8.50 0.37
C ILE A 358 4.82 7.91 -1.00
N LEU A 359 6.10 7.60 -1.24
CA LEU A 359 6.51 7.00 -2.50
C LEU A 359 5.86 5.63 -2.73
N LYS A 360 5.55 4.89 -1.66
CA LYS A 360 4.79 3.64 -1.69
C LYS A 360 3.33 3.91 -2.02
N ASP A 361 2.69 4.83 -1.29
CA ASP A 361 1.27 5.17 -1.45
C ASP A 361 0.97 5.72 -2.85
N ASP A 362 1.89 6.49 -3.42
CA ASP A 362 1.81 7.07 -4.77
C ASP A 362 2.29 6.12 -5.89
N ASN A 363 2.71 4.89 -5.56
CA ASN A 363 3.25 3.90 -6.50
C ASN A 363 4.45 4.40 -7.34
N ILE A 364 5.31 5.21 -6.72
CA ILE A 364 6.51 5.79 -7.33
C ILE A 364 7.78 5.41 -6.54
N PHE A 365 7.77 4.25 -5.89
CA PHE A 365 8.86 3.77 -5.04
C PHE A 365 10.20 3.66 -5.78
N PHE A 366 10.18 3.46 -7.10
CA PHE A 366 11.38 3.42 -7.95
C PHE A 366 12.18 4.74 -7.95
N ARG A 367 11.60 5.86 -7.51
CA ARG A 367 12.24 7.18 -7.51
C ARG A 367 13.29 7.39 -6.42
N HIS A 368 13.43 6.47 -5.47
CA HIS A 368 14.52 6.54 -4.49
C HIS A 368 15.89 6.70 -5.14
N ALA A 369 16.15 5.99 -6.24
CA ALA A 369 17.42 6.09 -6.97
C ALA A 369 17.69 7.52 -7.51
N GLU A 370 16.66 8.13 -8.11
CA GLU A 370 16.71 9.51 -8.63
C GLU A 370 16.94 10.53 -7.49
N ILE A 371 16.22 10.36 -6.38
CA ILE A 371 16.29 11.24 -5.19
C ILE A 371 17.67 11.17 -4.54
N VAL A 372 18.18 9.95 -4.30
CA VAL A 372 19.51 9.73 -3.70
C VAL A 372 20.60 10.32 -4.60
N SER A 373 20.55 10.04 -5.91
CA SER A 373 21.49 10.59 -6.87
C SER A 373 21.49 12.12 -6.90
N SER A 374 20.31 12.74 -6.93
CA SER A 374 20.20 14.20 -6.99
C SER A 374 20.66 14.87 -5.70
N SER A 375 20.40 14.24 -4.55
CA SER A 375 20.86 14.73 -3.25
C SER A 375 22.38 14.63 -3.10
N ARG A 376 23.03 13.61 -3.66
CA ARG A 376 24.50 13.46 -3.69
C ARG A 376 25.22 14.57 -4.48
N ALA A 377 24.51 15.27 -5.38
CA ALA A 377 25.07 16.43 -6.07
C ALA A 377 25.34 17.62 -5.11
N VAL A 378 24.75 17.60 -3.92
CA VAL A 378 24.91 18.62 -2.89
C VAL A 378 26.05 18.21 -1.96
N ASN A 379 27.17 18.91 -2.03
CA ASN A 379 28.43 18.52 -1.39
C ASN A 379 28.43 18.46 0.16
N TRP A 380 27.44 19.05 0.81
CA TRP A 380 27.26 19.03 2.26
C TRP A 380 26.22 18.01 2.74
N VAL A 381 25.64 17.21 1.84
CA VAL A 381 24.80 16.06 2.21
C VAL A 381 25.71 14.90 2.59
N ASP A 382 25.59 14.45 3.83
CA ASP A 382 26.39 13.37 4.41
C ASP A 382 25.68 12.01 4.38
N GLY A 383 24.40 11.96 4.00
CA GLY A 383 23.67 10.69 3.94
C GLY A 383 22.16 10.80 3.94
N PHE A 384 21.52 9.70 4.30
CA PHE A 384 20.09 9.47 4.14
C PHE A 384 19.47 8.77 5.35
N GLN A 385 18.26 9.17 5.69
CA GLN A 385 17.35 8.47 6.59
C GLN A 385 16.03 8.24 5.86
N PHE A 386 15.49 7.02 5.87
CA PHE A 386 14.25 6.70 5.15
C PHE A 386 13.12 6.40 6.13
N PHE A 387 11.97 7.04 5.91
CA PHE A 387 10.77 6.75 6.69
C PHE A 387 9.79 5.89 5.87
N SER A 388 9.64 4.59 6.15
CA SER A 388 10.23 3.84 7.29
C SER A 388 10.72 2.42 6.92
N TYR A 389 11.30 1.71 7.90
CA TYR A 389 11.61 0.28 7.78
C TYR A 389 10.41 -0.52 7.26
N GLY A 390 9.22 -0.30 7.80
CA GLY A 390 7.98 -0.93 7.35
C GLY A 390 7.71 -0.74 5.86
N SER A 391 7.84 0.49 5.33
CA SER A 391 7.66 0.75 3.90
C SER A 391 8.68 0.00 3.04
N TRP A 392 9.94 -0.09 3.48
CA TRP A 392 11.00 -0.83 2.78
C TRP A 392 10.81 -2.34 2.85
N ARG A 393 10.34 -2.85 3.99
CA ARG A 393 9.97 -4.27 4.18
C ARG A 393 8.84 -4.65 3.24
N ASP A 394 7.78 -3.85 3.19
CA ASP A 394 6.59 -4.14 2.37
C ASP A 394 6.88 -4.13 0.86
N MET A 395 7.92 -3.39 0.45
CA MET A 395 8.39 -3.30 -0.95
C MET A 395 9.61 -4.20 -1.24
N GLU A 396 10.04 -5.02 -0.28
CA GLU A 396 11.23 -5.88 -0.37
C GLU A 396 12.49 -5.17 -0.90
N TYR A 397 12.68 -3.91 -0.52
CA TYR A 397 13.57 -3.01 -1.25
C TYR A 397 15.06 -3.12 -0.90
N TRP A 398 15.41 -3.92 0.11
CA TRP A 398 16.77 -3.99 0.65
C TRP A 398 17.81 -4.43 -0.39
N GLU A 399 17.52 -5.50 -1.15
CA GLU A 399 18.39 -5.95 -2.24
C GLU A 399 18.41 -4.98 -3.41
N THR A 400 17.25 -4.40 -3.75
CA THR A 400 17.15 -3.44 -4.85
C THR A 400 18.00 -2.21 -4.56
N ALA A 401 17.93 -1.65 -3.36
CA ALA A 401 18.79 -0.55 -2.93
C ALA A 401 20.28 -0.95 -2.98
N ALA A 402 20.61 -2.16 -2.51
CA ALA A 402 21.97 -2.72 -2.55
C ALA A 402 22.50 -2.97 -3.98
N LYS A 403 21.64 -3.14 -4.97
CA LYS A 403 22.05 -3.33 -6.37
C LYS A 403 22.03 -2.03 -7.17
N THR A 404 21.39 -0.99 -6.66
CA THR A 404 21.20 0.29 -7.36
C THR A 404 22.05 1.42 -6.77
N PHE A 405 21.53 2.13 -5.77
CA PHE A 405 22.16 3.37 -5.27
C PHE A 405 23.00 3.19 -4.00
N PHE A 406 22.93 2.03 -3.32
CA PHE A 406 23.78 1.64 -2.18
C PHE A 406 24.64 0.40 -2.48
N ASN A 407 25.16 0.33 -3.70
CA ASN A 407 25.94 -0.82 -4.21
C ASN A 407 27.30 -1.05 -3.57
N ARG A 408 27.80 -0.09 -2.78
CA ARG A 408 29.06 -0.22 -2.05
C ARG A 408 28.83 -0.02 -0.57
N LYS A 409 29.58 -0.76 0.25
CA LYS A 409 29.67 -0.45 1.69
C LYS A 409 30.28 0.93 1.90
N THR A 410 29.93 1.54 3.01
CA THR A 410 30.34 2.89 3.37
C THR A 410 30.60 2.97 4.87
N LYS A 411 31.17 4.07 5.33
CA LYS A 411 31.34 4.43 6.74
C LYS A 411 30.73 5.82 6.98
N VAL A 412 30.46 6.17 8.23
CA VAL A 412 30.02 7.54 8.56
C VAL A 412 31.23 8.48 8.50
N ARG A 413 31.02 9.73 8.08
CA ARG A 413 32.07 10.76 8.13
C ARG A 413 32.35 11.16 9.58
N GLY A 414 33.61 11.13 10.00
CA GLY A 414 34.05 11.75 11.25
C GLY A 414 33.90 13.27 11.21
N SER A 415 33.34 13.86 12.26
CA SER A 415 33.10 15.30 12.32
C SER A 415 34.33 16.13 12.70
N GLY A 416 35.28 15.55 13.46
CA GLY A 416 36.44 16.27 14.00
C GLY A 416 36.09 17.38 15.03
N LEU A 417 34.83 17.45 15.47
CA LEU A 417 34.34 18.55 16.31
C LEU A 417 34.64 18.38 17.80
N ILE A 418 34.57 17.13 18.28
CA ILE A 418 34.66 16.81 19.72
C ILE A 418 36.06 16.30 20.06
N SER A 419 36.64 15.49 19.17
CA SER A 419 37.99 14.95 19.32
C SER A 419 38.60 14.73 17.95
N ASP A 420 39.89 15.04 17.83
CA ASP A 420 40.73 14.74 16.65
C ASP A 420 41.66 13.55 16.88
N SER A 421 41.56 12.87 18.03
CA SER A 421 42.40 11.71 18.30
C SER A 421 42.04 10.58 17.34
N ILE A 422 43.03 10.02 16.65
CA ILE A 422 42.89 8.82 15.82
C ILE A 422 43.38 7.58 16.57
N PRO A 423 42.78 6.39 16.37
CA PRO A 423 43.32 5.13 16.89
C PRO A 423 44.70 4.79 16.32
N GLN A 424 45.42 3.91 17.00
CA GLN A 424 46.59 3.24 16.42
C GLN A 424 46.14 2.25 15.33
N ASN A 425 46.94 2.12 14.27
CA ASN A 425 46.63 1.25 13.14
C ASN A 425 46.67 -0.24 13.51
N PRO A 426 45.78 -1.07 12.95
CA PRO A 426 45.84 -2.52 13.13
C PRO A 426 47.00 -3.14 12.32
N SER A 427 47.21 -4.44 12.51
CA SER A 427 47.98 -5.30 11.60
C SER A 427 47.06 -6.26 10.85
N LEU A 428 47.46 -6.62 9.62
CA LEU A 428 46.69 -7.49 8.73
C LEU A 428 47.55 -8.67 8.26
N THR A 429 47.01 -9.88 8.30
CA THR A 429 47.64 -11.08 7.74
C THR A 429 46.71 -11.77 6.75
N ILE A 430 47.27 -12.33 5.67
CA ILE A 430 46.54 -13.12 4.68
C ILE A 430 46.98 -14.58 4.71
N GLN A 431 46.03 -15.49 4.63
CA GLN A 431 46.26 -16.91 4.46
C GLN A 431 45.48 -17.41 3.25
N LYS A 432 46.17 -17.97 2.26
CA LYS A 432 45.53 -18.62 1.11
C LYS A 432 44.87 -19.93 1.54
N ILE A 433 43.60 -20.12 1.16
CA ILE A 433 42.88 -21.38 1.33
C ILE A 433 43.01 -22.20 0.05
N ASP A 434 42.63 -21.61 -1.09
CA ASP A 434 42.77 -22.17 -2.43
C ASP A 434 43.04 -21.06 -3.47
N SER A 435 42.86 -21.33 -4.77
CA SER A 435 43.11 -20.35 -5.84
C SER A 435 42.21 -19.11 -5.81
N LEU A 436 41.01 -19.20 -5.23
CA LEU A 436 40.00 -18.14 -5.23
C LEU A 436 39.54 -17.74 -3.82
N ASN A 437 40.02 -18.41 -2.77
CA ASN A 437 39.58 -18.16 -1.39
C ASN A 437 40.76 -17.85 -0.45
N TYR A 438 40.60 -16.81 0.36
CA TYR A 438 41.61 -16.30 1.29
C TYR A 438 41.01 -15.93 2.65
N ASN A 439 41.73 -16.21 3.73
CA ASN A 439 41.42 -15.72 5.07
C ASN A 439 42.25 -14.47 5.38
N LEU A 440 41.57 -13.37 5.72
CA LEU A 440 42.16 -12.10 6.12
C LEU A 440 41.92 -11.89 7.61
N THR A 441 42.99 -11.89 8.41
CA THR A 441 42.91 -11.72 9.86
C THR A 441 43.39 -10.34 10.26
N ILE A 442 42.52 -9.57 10.88
CA ILE A 442 42.80 -8.22 11.40
C ILE A 442 43.09 -8.37 12.88
N THR A 443 44.24 -7.83 13.32
CA THR A 443 44.68 -7.86 14.71
C THR A 443 44.86 -6.43 15.21
N PRO A 444 44.10 -5.99 16.23
CA PRO A 444 44.28 -4.68 16.84
C PRO A 444 45.63 -4.56 17.57
N PRO A 445 46.12 -3.33 17.81
CA PRO A 445 47.29 -3.08 18.65
C PRO A 445 47.19 -3.72 20.04
N ALA A 446 48.33 -4.09 20.60
CA ALA A 446 48.38 -4.63 21.96
C ALA A 446 47.82 -3.60 22.97
N GLY A 447 46.88 -4.03 23.81
CA GLY A 447 46.25 -3.19 24.83
C GLY A 447 44.95 -2.50 24.40
N THR A 448 44.45 -2.76 23.18
CA THR A 448 43.10 -2.32 22.78
C THR A 448 42.03 -3.03 23.61
N ASN A 449 41.40 -2.30 24.53
CA ASN A 449 40.37 -2.83 25.44
C ASN A 449 38.97 -2.22 25.20
N THR A 450 38.85 -1.26 24.28
CA THR A 450 37.60 -0.58 23.95
C THR A 450 37.14 -1.00 22.57
N ASN A 451 35.83 -1.20 22.38
CA ASN A 451 35.30 -1.52 21.07
C ASN A 451 35.46 -0.34 20.09
N GLN A 452 35.86 -0.69 18.87
CA GLN A 452 36.14 0.22 17.76
C GLN A 452 35.65 -0.39 16.45
N TRP A 453 35.48 0.46 15.45
CA TRP A 453 35.17 0.06 14.10
C TRP A 453 36.44 -0.39 13.39
N PHE A 454 36.38 -1.51 12.68
CA PHE A 454 37.43 -1.98 11.79
C PHE A 454 36.91 -1.97 10.37
N VAL A 455 37.69 -1.41 9.46
CA VAL A 455 37.37 -1.40 8.03
C VAL A 455 38.44 -2.16 7.28
N LEU A 456 38.01 -3.12 6.47
CA LEU A 456 38.87 -3.85 5.55
C LEU A 456 38.68 -3.32 4.13
N TYR A 457 39.77 -2.86 3.53
CA TYR A 457 39.79 -2.33 2.18
C TYR A 457 40.35 -3.33 1.18
N ARG A 458 39.83 -3.29 -0.05
CA ARG A 458 40.35 -3.98 -1.22
C ARG A 458 40.66 -2.97 -2.32
N PHE A 459 41.85 -3.08 -2.92
CA PHE A 459 42.34 -2.18 -3.94
C PHE A 459 43.37 -2.85 -4.86
N ILE A 460 43.66 -2.20 -5.99
CA ILE A 460 44.56 -2.73 -7.04
C ILE A 460 45.83 -1.89 -7.19
N ASN A 461 45.76 -0.60 -6.86
CA ASN A 461 46.86 0.35 -6.96
C ASN A 461 47.95 0.10 -5.90
N ASP A 462 49.12 0.71 -6.02
CA ASP A 462 50.24 0.51 -5.08
C ASP A 462 50.01 1.13 -3.70
N SER A 463 49.03 2.01 -3.57
CA SER A 463 48.68 2.67 -2.31
C SER A 463 47.17 2.73 -2.15
N ILE A 464 46.75 2.64 -0.90
CA ILE A 464 45.34 2.73 -0.49
C ILE A 464 44.86 4.18 -0.44
N ILE A 465 43.63 4.40 -0.89
CA ILE A 465 42.85 5.62 -0.75
C ILE A 465 41.56 5.26 0.01
N THR A 466 41.55 5.43 1.34
CA THR A 466 40.47 4.95 2.23
C THR A 466 39.10 5.59 1.95
N ASP A 467 39.08 6.72 1.24
CA ASP A 467 37.86 7.41 0.82
C ASP A 467 37.30 6.89 -0.50
N GLN A 468 38.03 6.08 -1.27
CA GLN A 468 37.62 5.64 -2.61
C GLN A 468 37.71 4.13 -2.82
N ASP A 469 38.64 3.44 -2.16
CA ASP A 469 38.84 2.00 -2.33
C ASP A 469 37.69 1.19 -1.73
N GLU A 470 37.49 -0.03 -2.19
CA GLU A 470 36.32 -0.83 -1.80
C GLU A 470 36.38 -1.23 -0.32
N ILE A 471 35.31 -0.99 0.42
CA ILE A 471 35.12 -1.56 1.75
C ILE A 471 34.52 -2.96 1.61
N VAL A 472 35.28 -3.97 1.99
CA VAL A 472 34.87 -5.38 1.97
C VAL A 472 34.13 -5.75 3.25
N ALA A 473 34.63 -5.28 4.39
CA ALA A 473 34.05 -5.57 5.69
C ALA A 473 34.12 -4.35 6.61
N LEU A 474 33.07 -4.20 7.41
CA LEU A 474 32.96 -3.26 8.51
C LEU A 474 32.55 -4.07 9.75
N LYS A 475 33.33 -4.01 10.83
CA LYS A 475 33.07 -4.76 12.07
C LYS A 475 33.28 -3.87 13.28
N PHE A 476 32.50 -4.11 14.33
CA PHE A 476 32.67 -3.42 15.61
C PHE A 476 33.12 -4.42 16.68
N GLY A 477 34.16 -4.07 17.44
CA GLY A 477 34.70 -4.92 18.50
C GLY A 477 36.08 -4.48 18.98
N SER A 478 36.74 -5.32 19.76
CA SER A 478 38.08 -5.05 20.31
C SER A 478 39.05 -6.22 20.15
N GLN A 479 38.58 -7.35 19.63
CA GLN A 479 39.35 -8.59 19.50
C GLN A 479 39.75 -8.83 18.04
N PRO A 480 40.83 -9.61 17.79
CA PRO A 480 41.14 -10.08 16.45
C PRO A 480 39.97 -10.85 15.83
N PHE A 481 39.80 -10.71 14.52
CA PHE A 481 38.79 -11.45 13.77
C PHE A 481 39.28 -11.76 12.35
N THR A 482 38.68 -12.79 11.75
CA THR A 482 39.01 -13.27 10.41
C THR A 482 37.81 -13.09 9.48
N ILE A 483 38.08 -12.56 8.29
CA ILE A 483 37.12 -12.43 7.19
C ILE A 483 37.57 -13.36 6.07
N GLU A 484 36.66 -14.20 5.59
CA GLU A 484 36.87 -14.99 4.39
C GLU A 484 36.57 -14.12 3.16
N GLN A 485 37.55 -13.97 2.28
CA GLN A 485 37.42 -13.34 0.99
C GLN A 485 37.33 -14.42 -0.09
N GLN A 486 36.21 -14.42 -0.80
CA GLN A 486 35.95 -15.31 -1.93
C GLN A 486 35.94 -14.51 -3.23
N PHE A 487 36.48 -15.11 -4.30
CA PHE A 487 36.43 -14.59 -5.66
C PHE A 487 35.66 -15.59 -6.53
N ASP A 488 34.75 -15.10 -7.37
CA ASP A 488 33.99 -15.93 -8.31
C ASP A 488 34.71 -16.09 -9.67
N GLY A 489 35.79 -15.33 -9.89
CA GLY A 489 36.50 -15.27 -11.15
C GLY A 489 35.83 -14.40 -12.21
N LEU A 490 34.72 -13.75 -11.88
CA LEU A 490 33.97 -12.85 -12.76
C LEU A 490 34.27 -11.37 -12.50
N GLN A 491 35.18 -11.08 -11.56
CA GLN A 491 35.63 -9.72 -11.28
C GLN A 491 36.30 -9.07 -12.49
N ASP A 492 36.09 -7.77 -12.67
CA ASP A 492 36.59 -6.99 -13.80
C ASP A 492 38.11 -6.90 -13.85
N TYR A 493 38.78 -6.90 -12.69
CA TYR A 493 40.23 -6.81 -12.64
C TYR A 493 40.88 -8.20 -12.74
N ASN A 494 41.81 -8.35 -13.69
CA ASN A 494 42.64 -9.53 -13.85
C ASN A 494 44.03 -9.30 -13.25
N GLY A 495 44.31 -9.88 -12.08
CA GLY A 495 45.58 -9.69 -11.41
C GLY A 495 45.53 -9.86 -9.90
N GLN A 496 46.48 -9.25 -9.20
CA GLN A 496 46.62 -9.34 -7.75
C GLN A 496 45.79 -8.27 -7.03
N PHE A 497 45.01 -8.70 -6.04
CA PHE A 497 44.29 -7.79 -5.15
C PHE A 497 45.13 -7.50 -3.91
N LYS A 498 45.10 -6.25 -3.47
CA LYS A 498 45.76 -5.78 -2.25
C LYS A 498 44.72 -5.45 -1.19
N PHE A 499 45.07 -5.69 0.07
CA PHE A 499 44.21 -5.42 1.20
C PHE A 499 44.98 -4.66 2.29
N ALA A 500 44.28 -3.76 2.96
CA ALA A 500 44.73 -3.07 4.17
C ALA A 500 43.53 -2.81 5.08
N ALA A 501 43.77 -2.68 6.37
CA ALA A 501 42.74 -2.42 7.36
C ALA A 501 42.99 -1.12 8.13
N THR A 502 41.93 -0.44 8.54
CA THR A 502 41.97 0.71 9.45
C THR A 502 41.11 0.44 10.69
N MET A 503 41.33 1.23 11.73
CA MET A 503 40.50 1.29 12.93
C MET A 503 39.89 2.69 13.06
N LEU A 504 38.63 2.78 13.50
CA LEU A 504 37.94 4.02 13.78
C LEU A 504 37.37 4.01 15.19
N ASN A 505 37.56 5.12 15.91
CA ASN A 505 36.95 5.30 17.21
C ASN A 505 35.44 5.58 17.08
N ARG A 506 34.77 5.78 18.23
CA ARG A 506 33.33 6.11 18.29
C ARG A 506 32.97 7.47 17.67
N TYR A 507 33.96 8.30 17.31
CA TYR A 507 33.79 9.57 16.59
C TYR A 507 34.01 9.44 15.08
N TRP A 508 34.26 8.24 14.58
CA TRP A 508 34.65 7.94 13.19
C TRP A 508 35.98 8.59 12.75
N ASN A 509 36.86 8.88 13.70
CA ASN A 509 38.24 9.27 13.38
C ASN A 509 39.03 8.01 13.02
N GLU A 510 39.62 8.00 11.83
CA GLU A 510 40.25 6.84 11.24
C GLU A 510 41.77 6.81 11.45
N SER A 511 42.31 5.64 11.81
CA SER A 511 43.74 5.38 11.94
C SER A 511 44.46 5.45 10.59
N LEU A 512 45.80 5.46 10.64
CA LEU A 512 46.58 5.08 9.46
C LEU A 512 46.24 3.62 9.02
N PRO A 513 46.43 3.26 7.74
CA PRO A 513 46.27 1.88 7.28
C PRO A 513 47.29 0.92 7.90
N SER A 514 46.92 -0.35 8.00
CA SER A 514 47.82 -1.46 8.33
C SER A 514 48.91 -1.67 7.27
N ASN A 515 49.75 -2.68 7.50
CA ASN A 515 50.54 -3.28 6.43
C ASN A 515 49.62 -3.79 5.30
N ILE A 516 50.12 -3.73 4.06
CA ILE A 516 49.43 -4.25 2.88
C ILE A 516 49.72 -5.74 2.74
N VAL A 517 48.68 -6.53 2.46
CA VAL A 517 48.78 -7.94 2.07
C VAL A 517 48.24 -8.13 0.66
N VAL A 518 48.73 -9.14 -0.06
CA VAL A 518 48.48 -9.32 -1.50
C VAL A 518 48.09 -10.75 -1.79
N THR A 519 47.13 -10.96 -2.69
CA THR A 519 46.75 -12.28 -3.19
C THR A 519 47.74 -12.80 -4.25
N ASP A 520 47.62 -14.07 -4.62
CA ASP A 520 48.11 -14.49 -5.94
C ASP A 520 47.28 -13.80 -7.04
N SER A 521 47.72 -13.89 -8.30
CA SER A 521 46.92 -13.38 -9.42
C SER A 521 45.59 -14.11 -9.52
N ILE A 522 44.49 -13.38 -9.39
CA ILE A 522 43.13 -13.89 -9.51
C ILE A 522 42.69 -13.75 -10.98
N PRO A 523 42.39 -14.87 -11.67
CA PRO A 523 42.00 -14.82 -13.07
C PRO A 523 40.59 -14.23 -13.23
N SER A 524 40.42 -13.42 -14.28
CA SER A 524 39.12 -12.90 -14.71
C SER A 524 38.64 -13.75 -15.90
N PHE A 525 37.74 -14.70 -15.65
CA PHE A 525 37.21 -15.66 -16.63
C PHE A 525 36.38 -14.98 -17.72
N ALA A 526 36.15 -15.70 -18.82
CA ALA A 526 35.38 -15.23 -19.97
C ALA A 526 33.95 -14.79 -19.57
N PRO A 527 33.38 -13.77 -20.25
CA PRO A 527 31.97 -13.42 -20.05
C PRO A 527 31.06 -14.54 -20.58
N VAL A 528 29.99 -14.82 -19.84
CA VAL A 528 28.87 -15.69 -20.29
C VAL A 528 27.58 -14.88 -20.28
N VAL A 529 26.59 -15.28 -21.08
CA VAL A 529 25.22 -14.73 -20.99
C VAL A 529 24.51 -15.42 -19.83
N LEU A 530 24.17 -14.67 -18.80
CA LEU A 530 23.41 -15.15 -17.64
C LEU A 530 21.92 -15.26 -17.95
N SER A 531 21.39 -14.32 -18.72
CA SER A 531 19.99 -14.30 -19.14
C SER A 531 19.78 -13.45 -20.38
N SER A 532 18.71 -13.73 -21.10
CA SER A 532 18.24 -12.92 -22.21
C SER A 532 16.75 -12.60 -22.08
N LEU A 533 16.31 -11.56 -22.77
CA LEU A 533 14.89 -11.27 -23.03
C LEU A 533 14.75 -11.08 -24.54
N PRO A 534 13.92 -11.85 -25.25
CA PRO A 534 13.26 -13.08 -24.80
C PRO A 534 14.26 -14.15 -24.31
N SER A 535 13.79 -15.10 -23.52
CA SER A 535 14.56 -16.28 -23.12
C SER A 535 14.56 -17.32 -24.25
N GLU A 536 15.46 -18.29 -24.17
CA GLU A 536 15.54 -19.38 -25.14
C GLU A 536 14.21 -20.15 -25.23
N GLY A 537 13.63 -20.19 -26.43
CA GLY A 537 12.38 -20.85 -26.75
C GLY A 537 11.10 -20.04 -26.43
N ASP A 538 11.23 -18.79 -25.96
CA ASP A 538 10.07 -17.98 -25.59
C ASP A 538 9.19 -17.62 -26.79
N THR A 539 7.88 -17.45 -26.53
CA THR A 539 6.98 -16.69 -27.41
C THR A 539 6.95 -15.23 -26.94
N ALA A 540 7.34 -14.29 -27.79
CA ALA A 540 7.48 -12.88 -27.44
C ALA A 540 6.54 -11.98 -28.25
N SER A 541 6.21 -10.81 -27.69
CA SER A 541 5.38 -9.83 -28.39
C SER A 541 6.11 -9.18 -29.56
N ALA A 542 5.38 -8.72 -30.56
CA ALA A 542 6.00 -8.09 -31.74
C ALA A 542 6.75 -6.78 -31.43
N ASN A 543 6.41 -6.11 -30.33
CA ASN A 543 7.12 -4.93 -29.84
C ASN A 543 8.15 -5.25 -28.74
N THR A 544 8.47 -6.53 -28.53
CA THR A 544 9.41 -6.93 -27.47
C THR A 544 10.76 -6.25 -27.65
N SER A 545 11.45 -5.99 -26.54
CA SER A 545 12.83 -5.52 -26.54
C SER A 545 13.79 -6.70 -26.47
N LEU A 546 14.95 -6.60 -27.12
CA LEU A 546 16.02 -7.59 -26.94
C LEU A 546 16.93 -7.16 -25.79
N SER A 547 17.20 -8.05 -24.85
CA SER A 547 18.16 -7.77 -23.78
C SER A 547 19.04 -8.96 -23.48
N PHE A 548 20.30 -8.69 -23.12
CA PHE A 548 21.26 -9.70 -22.69
C PHE A 548 21.90 -9.22 -21.40
N THR A 549 21.93 -10.08 -20.39
CA THR A 549 22.64 -9.87 -19.13
C THR A 549 23.86 -10.78 -19.12
N PHE A 550 25.03 -10.19 -18.93
CA PHE A 550 26.32 -10.86 -18.92
C PHE A 550 26.82 -11.08 -17.49
N SER A 551 27.70 -12.06 -17.33
CA SER A 551 28.33 -12.35 -16.03
C SER A 551 29.30 -11.25 -15.57
N LYS A 552 29.75 -10.38 -16.47
CA LYS A 552 30.75 -9.34 -16.20
C LYS A 552 30.62 -8.13 -17.13
N THR A 553 31.39 -7.09 -16.86
CA THR A 553 31.35 -5.83 -17.62
C THR A 553 31.92 -6.03 -19.02
N MET A 554 31.14 -5.63 -20.02
CA MET A 554 31.43 -5.83 -21.44
C MET A 554 32.15 -4.63 -22.07
N ASP A 555 32.97 -4.88 -23.10
CA ASP A 555 33.44 -3.80 -23.99
C ASP A 555 32.28 -3.39 -24.91
N ILE A 556 31.68 -2.25 -24.60
CA ILE A 556 30.53 -1.71 -25.33
C ILE A 556 30.79 -1.50 -26.82
N ASN A 557 32.06 -1.33 -27.24
CA ASN A 557 32.42 -1.14 -28.64
C ASN A 557 32.51 -2.45 -29.42
N SER A 558 32.69 -3.58 -28.73
CA SER A 558 32.74 -4.91 -29.34
C SER A 558 31.36 -5.41 -29.76
N PHE A 559 30.29 -4.93 -29.11
CA PHE A 559 28.95 -5.48 -29.27
C PHE A 559 28.28 -5.19 -30.62
N PRO A 560 28.29 -3.95 -31.17
CA PRO A 560 27.55 -3.63 -32.39
C PRO A 560 28.02 -4.41 -33.63
N VAL A 561 29.23 -4.96 -33.60
CA VAL A 561 29.81 -5.74 -34.71
C VAL A 561 29.61 -7.25 -34.55
N GLY A 562 29.20 -7.71 -33.36
CA GLY A 562 29.12 -9.12 -33.02
C GLY A 562 27.71 -9.67 -32.81
N ILE A 563 26.66 -8.85 -32.97
CA ILE A 563 25.26 -9.30 -32.92
C ILE A 563 24.68 -9.49 -34.33
N GLU A 564 24.12 -10.67 -34.59
CA GLU A 564 23.38 -10.99 -35.81
C GLU A 564 21.97 -11.46 -35.46
N ILE A 565 20.97 -11.02 -36.22
CA ILE A 565 19.57 -11.44 -36.06
C ILE A 565 19.05 -11.96 -37.39
N ASN A 566 18.38 -13.12 -37.37
CA ASN A 566 17.74 -13.72 -38.52
C ASN A 566 16.29 -14.11 -38.20
N PRO A 567 15.28 -13.64 -38.96
CA PRO A 567 15.36 -12.67 -40.06
C PRO A 567 15.91 -11.31 -39.63
N PRO A 568 16.58 -10.56 -40.52
CA PRO A 568 17.21 -9.29 -40.16
C PRO A 568 16.19 -8.23 -39.73
N ILE A 569 16.50 -7.53 -38.64
CA ILE A 569 15.73 -6.40 -38.11
C ILE A 569 16.69 -5.28 -37.69
N GLU A 570 16.31 -4.02 -37.92
CA GLU A 570 17.10 -2.88 -37.48
C GLU A 570 16.94 -2.68 -35.96
N LEU A 571 18.07 -2.76 -35.25
CA LEU A 571 18.17 -2.45 -33.84
C LEU A 571 18.43 -0.97 -33.63
N SER A 572 17.85 -0.42 -32.57
CA SER A 572 18.23 0.90 -32.07
C SER A 572 19.64 0.88 -31.50
N ASN A 573 20.15 2.07 -31.16
CA ASN A 573 21.36 2.15 -30.35
C ASN A 573 21.08 1.49 -28.99
N GLY A 574 21.72 0.35 -28.73
CA GLY A 574 21.54 -0.40 -27.49
C GLY A 574 21.82 0.46 -26.26
N ILE A 575 20.94 0.38 -25.28
CA ILE A 575 21.05 1.05 -24.00
C ILE A 575 21.72 0.08 -23.03
N TRP A 576 22.94 0.42 -22.61
CA TRP A 576 23.62 -0.34 -21.58
C TRP A 576 23.14 0.08 -20.18
N SER A 577 23.09 -0.89 -19.27
CA SER A 577 23.09 -0.61 -17.84
C SER A 577 24.36 0.14 -17.44
N ASN A 578 24.30 0.87 -16.32
CA ASN A 578 25.42 1.69 -15.86
C ASN A 578 26.69 0.87 -15.52
N ASP A 579 26.54 -0.42 -15.23
CA ASP A 579 27.64 -1.36 -14.97
C ASP A 579 28.14 -2.08 -16.25
N TYR A 580 27.54 -1.78 -17.40
CA TYR A 580 27.80 -2.41 -18.70
C TYR A 580 27.70 -3.95 -18.68
N LYS A 581 26.89 -4.50 -17.77
CA LYS A 581 26.59 -5.93 -17.68
C LYS A 581 25.27 -6.31 -18.33
N LYS A 582 24.43 -5.34 -18.69
CA LYS A 582 23.18 -5.57 -19.39
C LYS A 582 23.06 -4.60 -20.56
N ILE A 583 22.68 -5.10 -21.72
CA ILE A 583 22.30 -4.28 -22.87
C ILE A 583 20.84 -4.53 -23.20
N THR A 584 20.12 -3.47 -23.55
CA THR A 584 18.74 -3.55 -24.03
C THR A 584 18.61 -2.78 -25.34
N PHE A 585 18.04 -3.43 -26.34
CA PHE A 585 17.72 -2.88 -27.65
C PHE A 585 16.22 -2.73 -27.79
N THR A 586 15.82 -1.64 -28.40
CA THR A 586 14.50 -1.54 -29.04
C THR A 586 14.69 -1.76 -30.54
N THR A 587 13.65 -2.23 -31.22
CA THR A 587 13.69 -2.36 -32.68
C THR A 587 13.08 -1.11 -33.32
N ALA A 588 13.58 -0.73 -34.49
CA ALA A 588 13.04 0.42 -35.22
C ALA A 588 11.62 0.16 -35.79
N ALA A 589 11.30 -1.12 -36.00
CA ALA A 589 9.99 -1.63 -36.38
C ALA A 589 9.65 -2.84 -35.51
N ASN A 590 8.36 -3.17 -35.37
CA ASN A 590 7.97 -4.40 -34.70
C ASN A 590 8.57 -5.62 -35.40
N PHE A 591 8.89 -6.66 -34.64
CA PHE A 591 9.19 -7.97 -35.19
C PHE A 591 8.00 -8.48 -36.01
N SER A 592 8.30 -9.26 -37.05
CA SER A 592 7.26 -9.90 -37.85
C SER A 592 6.55 -10.96 -37.00
N PHE A 593 5.22 -10.89 -36.95
CA PHE A 593 4.40 -11.87 -36.26
C PHE A 593 4.57 -13.29 -36.84
N SER A 594 4.26 -14.30 -36.03
CA SER A 594 4.32 -15.73 -36.39
C SER A 594 5.67 -16.17 -36.97
N THR A 595 6.75 -15.49 -36.59
CA THR A 595 8.09 -15.67 -37.18
C THR A 595 9.07 -16.13 -36.11
N ASN A 596 9.87 -17.15 -36.45
CA ASN A 596 10.98 -17.60 -35.61
C ASN A 596 12.18 -16.68 -35.84
N TYR A 597 12.72 -16.13 -34.75
CA TYR A 597 13.94 -15.35 -34.76
C TYR A 597 15.07 -16.14 -34.11
N THR A 598 16.27 -16.00 -34.68
CA THR A 598 17.53 -16.47 -34.12
C THR A 598 18.44 -15.26 -33.94
N VAL A 599 18.95 -15.07 -32.74
CA VAL A 599 19.92 -14.03 -32.41
C VAL A 599 21.24 -14.69 -32.04
N THR A 600 22.32 -14.31 -32.69
CA THR A 600 23.67 -14.82 -32.43
C THR A 600 24.54 -13.69 -31.90
N LEU A 601 25.24 -13.95 -30.80
CA LEU A 601 26.37 -13.15 -30.34
C LEU A 601 27.65 -13.91 -30.69
N ASP A 602 28.43 -13.38 -31.64
CA ASP A 602 29.63 -14.05 -32.11
C ASP A 602 30.85 -13.81 -31.20
N THR A 603 31.97 -14.43 -31.58
CA THR A 603 33.24 -14.39 -30.83
C THR A 603 33.92 -13.01 -30.79
N SER A 604 33.43 -12.04 -31.58
CA SER A 604 33.95 -10.67 -31.56
C SER A 604 33.44 -9.89 -30.34
N VAL A 605 32.35 -10.34 -29.71
CA VAL A 605 31.83 -9.81 -28.43
C VAL A 605 32.80 -10.15 -27.30
N LYS A 606 33.28 -9.12 -26.60
CA LYS A 606 34.34 -9.23 -25.60
C LYS A 606 34.00 -8.49 -24.31
N ASP A 607 34.63 -8.94 -23.23
CA ASP A 607 34.69 -8.16 -21.99
C ASP A 607 35.69 -7.00 -22.09
N ILE A 608 35.73 -6.15 -21.06
CA ILE A 608 36.67 -5.02 -20.95
C ILE A 608 38.15 -5.45 -20.88
N ASN A 609 38.44 -6.74 -20.63
CA ASN A 609 39.79 -7.30 -20.63
C ASN A 609 40.17 -7.94 -21.98
N GLY A 610 39.27 -7.92 -22.95
CA GLY A 610 39.45 -8.50 -24.28
C GLY A 610 39.22 -10.02 -24.35
N ASN A 611 38.71 -10.66 -23.31
CA ASN A 611 38.30 -12.07 -23.39
C ASN A 611 37.05 -12.20 -24.25
N MET A 612 37.06 -13.17 -25.16
CA MET A 612 35.90 -13.51 -25.99
C MET A 612 34.82 -14.18 -25.15
N ILE A 613 33.57 -14.02 -25.55
CA ILE A 613 32.42 -14.69 -24.93
C ILE A 613 32.59 -16.22 -24.92
N ASP A 614 32.19 -16.83 -23.81
CA ASP A 614 31.93 -18.26 -23.68
C ASP A 614 30.42 -18.47 -23.85
N GLY A 615 29.99 -18.61 -25.12
CA GLY A 615 28.58 -18.67 -25.47
C GLY A 615 27.87 -19.97 -25.09
N ASN A 616 28.62 -21.04 -24.85
CA ASN A 616 28.07 -22.35 -24.47
C ASN A 616 28.18 -22.63 -22.95
N GLY A 617 28.95 -21.80 -22.22
CA GLY A 617 29.13 -21.88 -20.76
C GLY A 617 30.01 -23.04 -20.30
N ASP A 618 30.87 -23.61 -21.15
CA ASP A 618 31.74 -24.74 -20.83
C ASP A 618 33.07 -24.34 -20.16
N GLY A 619 33.30 -23.03 -20.00
CA GLY A 619 34.50 -22.44 -19.41
C GLY A 619 35.58 -22.11 -20.45
N VAL A 620 35.34 -22.34 -21.74
CA VAL A 620 36.27 -22.03 -22.84
C VAL A 620 35.79 -20.81 -23.62
N PRO A 621 36.57 -19.72 -23.70
CA PRO A 621 36.19 -18.56 -24.50
C PRO A 621 36.26 -18.85 -26.01
N GLY A 622 35.39 -18.20 -26.77
CA GLY A 622 35.43 -18.21 -28.23
C GLY A 622 34.31 -19.02 -28.90
N ASP A 623 33.25 -19.37 -28.17
CA ASP A 623 32.04 -19.96 -28.72
C ASP A 623 30.92 -18.91 -28.83
N PRO A 624 30.14 -18.91 -29.93
CA PRO A 624 29.01 -17.99 -30.07
C PRO A 624 27.87 -18.36 -29.11
N PHE A 625 27.14 -17.35 -28.64
CA PHE A 625 25.86 -17.54 -27.95
C PHE A 625 24.73 -17.45 -28.98
N THR A 626 23.76 -18.37 -28.91
CA THR A 626 22.60 -18.39 -29.81
C THR A 626 21.31 -18.40 -28.99
N LEU A 627 20.40 -17.50 -29.34
CA LEU A 627 19.06 -17.37 -28.78
C LEU A 627 18.01 -17.62 -29.86
N HIS A 628 17.03 -18.47 -29.60
CA HIS A 628 15.86 -18.70 -30.44
C HIS A 628 14.60 -18.25 -29.72
N PHE A 629 13.72 -17.52 -30.40
CA PHE A 629 12.39 -17.19 -29.90
C PHE A 629 11.40 -17.08 -31.04
N ILE A 630 10.11 -17.19 -30.72
CA ILE A 630 9.01 -17.07 -31.67
C ILE A 630 8.28 -15.77 -31.37
N VAL A 631 7.97 -14.98 -32.38
CA VAL A 631 7.10 -13.83 -32.20
C VAL A 631 5.66 -14.29 -32.33
N GLU A 632 4.82 -13.86 -31.39
CA GLU A 632 3.40 -14.19 -31.33
C GLU A 632 2.69 -13.94 -32.66
N ASP A 633 1.48 -14.51 -32.81
CA ASP A 633 0.64 -14.20 -33.95
C ASP A 633 0.15 -12.75 -33.87
N GLN A 634 -0.12 -12.14 -35.03
CA GLN A 634 -0.59 -10.76 -35.05
C GLN A 634 -1.94 -10.65 -34.35
N ASP A 635 -1.93 -9.95 -33.22
CA ASP A 635 -3.17 -9.59 -32.53
C ASP A 635 -3.90 -8.51 -33.32
N ASN A 636 -4.84 -8.98 -34.15
CA ASN A 636 -5.78 -8.16 -34.90
C ASN A 636 -7.16 -8.15 -34.21
N THR A 637 -7.25 -8.68 -32.99
CA THR A 637 -8.49 -8.77 -32.25
C THR A 637 -8.49 -7.71 -31.18
N GLY A 638 -9.47 -6.81 -31.21
CA GLY A 638 -9.68 -5.93 -30.07
C GLY A 638 -10.37 -6.65 -28.92
N PRO A 639 -10.50 -5.98 -27.77
CA PRO A 639 -10.96 -6.60 -26.55
C PRO A 639 -12.42 -7.05 -26.68
N ASP A 640 -12.78 -8.17 -26.06
CA ASP A 640 -14.17 -8.61 -25.90
C ASP A 640 -14.51 -8.76 -24.41
N VAL A 641 -15.80 -8.78 -24.09
CA VAL A 641 -16.29 -9.02 -22.74
C VAL A 641 -16.22 -10.51 -22.44
N LEU A 642 -15.28 -10.88 -21.58
CA LEU A 642 -15.07 -12.24 -21.12
C LEU A 642 -16.14 -12.67 -20.10
N ALA A 643 -16.46 -11.80 -19.15
CA ALA A 643 -17.49 -12.07 -18.14
C ALA A 643 -18.15 -10.78 -17.65
N VAL A 644 -19.42 -10.92 -17.24
CA VAL A 644 -20.18 -9.85 -16.59
C VAL A 644 -20.64 -10.38 -15.24
N TYR A 645 -20.16 -9.74 -14.18
CA TYR A 645 -20.49 -10.03 -12.79
C TYR A 645 -21.58 -9.08 -12.34
N ILE A 646 -22.82 -9.52 -12.52
CA ILE A 646 -24.04 -8.90 -11.99
C ILE A 646 -24.68 -9.92 -11.04
N SER A 647 -25.13 -9.49 -9.85
CA SER A 647 -25.66 -10.38 -8.81
C SER A 647 -26.88 -11.18 -9.27
N ASP A 648 -27.81 -10.52 -9.94
CA ASP A 648 -29.01 -11.10 -10.55
C ASP A 648 -29.49 -10.17 -11.66
N THR A 649 -29.59 -10.65 -12.89
CA THR A 649 -29.98 -9.82 -14.05
C THR A 649 -31.48 -9.55 -14.13
N LEU A 650 -32.32 -10.29 -13.39
CA LEU A 650 -33.77 -10.09 -13.36
C LEU A 650 -34.25 -9.45 -12.05
N ASN A 651 -33.38 -9.40 -11.06
CA ASN A 651 -33.67 -8.87 -9.74
C ASN A 651 -32.48 -8.09 -9.16
N PHE A 652 -31.85 -7.27 -10.00
CA PHE A 652 -30.68 -6.47 -9.67
C PHE A 652 -30.99 -5.52 -8.51
N ASP A 653 -30.15 -5.48 -7.48
CA ASP A 653 -30.37 -4.50 -6.43
C ASP A 653 -30.14 -3.07 -6.96
N PRO A 654 -31.03 -2.10 -6.69
CA PRO A 654 -30.89 -0.73 -7.19
C PRO A 654 -29.58 0.01 -6.91
N GLU A 655 -28.80 -0.45 -5.92
CA GLU A 655 -27.48 0.10 -5.60
C GLU A 655 -26.32 -0.90 -5.80
N ASP A 656 -26.56 -2.03 -6.45
CA ASP A 656 -25.48 -2.94 -6.80
C ASP A 656 -24.59 -2.35 -7.90
N ILE A 657 -23.54 -3.10 -8.24
CA ILE A 657 -22.45 -2.72 -9.11
C ILE A 657 -22.29 -3.77 -10.20
N ALA A 658 -22.07 -3.30 -11.43
CA ALA A 658 -21.76 -4.18 -12.55
C ALA A 658 -20.24 -4.27 -12.73
N GLY A 659 -19.68 -5.47 -12.52
CA GLY A 659 -18.29 -5.79 -12.85
C GLY A 659 -18.20 -6.38 -14.25
N ILE A 660 -17.34 -5.86 -15.11
CA ILE A 660 -17.15 -6.34 -16.49
C ILE A 660 -15.68 -6.69 -16.67
N LEU A 661 -15.40 -7.96 -16.93
CA LEU A 661 -14.07 -8.48 -17.20
C LEU A 661 -13.87 -8.58 -18.72
N PHE A 662 -12.77 -8.03 -19.20
CA PHE A 662 -12.36 -8.10 -20.60
C PHE A 662 -11.42 -9.27 -20.84
N THR A 663 -11.30 -9.71 -22.09
CA THR A 663 -10.37 -10.77 -22.54
C THR A 663 -8.91 -10.42 -22.27
N GLU A 664 -8.61 -9.12 -22.24
CA GLU A 664 -7.28 -8.49 -22.20
C GLU A 664 -7.32 -7.11 -21.54
N GLU A 665 -6.19 -6.40 -21.52
CA GLU A 665 -6.11 -5.02 -21.04
C GLU A 665 -6.65 -4.02 -22.06
N ILE A 666 -7.54 -3.14 -21.61
CA ILE A 666 -8.14 -2.09 -22.44
C ILE A 666 -7.48 -0.74 -22.15
N SER A 667 -7.37 0.09 -23.18
CA SER A 667 -6.82 1.43 -23.04
C SER A 667 -7.75 2.32 -22.21
N SER A 668 -7.27 2.77 -21.05
CA SER A 668 -8.06 3.58 -20.11
C SER A 668 -8.54 4.90 -20.71
N SER A 669 -7.86 5.44 -21.73
CA SER A 669 -8.28 6.66 -22.43
C SER A 669 -9.56 6.48 -23.24
N THR A 670 -9.91 5.23 -23.57
CA THR A 670 -11.15 4.90 -24.28
C THR A 670 -12.34 4.67 -23.35
N ILE A 671 -12.12 4.62 -22.03
CA ILE A 671 -13.18 4.47 -21.04
C ILE A 671 -13.74 5.84 -20.68
N THR A 672 -14.73 6.26 -21.47
CA THR A 672 -15.39 7.56 -21.36
C THR A 672 -16.90 7.41 -21.19
N HIS A 673 -17.59 8.48 -20.77
CA HIS A 673 -19.06 8.48 -20.68
C HIS A 673 -19.77 8.23 -22.02
N ASN A 674 -19.07 8.41 -23.15
CA ASN A 674 -19.59 8.15 -24.49
C ASN A 674 -19.39 6.69 -24.93
N ASN A 675 -18.37 6.02 -24.41
CA ASN A 675 -18.03 4.65 -24.81
C ASN A 675 -18.59 3.60 -23.84
N VAL A 676 -18.84 4.00 -22.60
CA VAL A 676 -19.54 3.21 -21.58
C VAL A 676 -20.82 3.95 -21.26
N ILE A 677 -21.96 3.47 -21.75
CA ILE A 677 -23.28 4.11 -21.62
C ILE A 677 -24.13 3.25 -20.68
N LEU A 678 -24.89 3.89 -19.79
CA LEU A 678 -25.97 3.25 -19.04
C LEU A 678 -27.22 4.01 -19.43
N SER A 679 -28.29 3.31 -19.80
CA SER A 679 -29.55 3.94 -20.19
C SER A 679 -30.76 3.20 -19.66
N LYS A 680 -31.87 3.93 -19.57
CA LYS A 680 -33.23 3.43 -19.34
C LYS A 680 -34.10 4.01 -20.46
N ASP A 681 -34.82 3.18 -21.19
CA ASP A 681 -35.62 3.61 -22.36
C ASP A 681 -34.83 4.51 -23.33
N ASP A 682 -33.56 4.14 -23.57
CA ASP A 682 -32.56 4.89 -24.36
C ASP A 682 -32.17 6.28 -23.82
N ALA A 683 -32.71 6.71 -22.68
CA ALA A 683 -32.26 7.91 -21.98
C ALA A 683 -31.02 7.60 -21.10
N PRO A 684 -29.94 8.40 -21.17
CA PRO A 684 -28.72 8.14 -20.42
C PRO A 684 -28.91 8.34 -18.91
N VAL A 685 -28.33 7.44 -18.12
CA VAL A 685 -28.33 7.46 -16.65
C VAL A 685 -26.92 7.77 -16.16
N ALA A 686 -26.82 8.71 -15.22
CA ALA A 686 -25.55 9.12 -14.64
C ALA A 686 -24.90 7.98 -13.83
N LYS A 687 -23.59 7.80 -14.02
CA LYS A 687 -22.81 6.71 -13.43
C LYS A 687 -21.36 7.10 -13.20
N ALA A 688 -20.74 6.43 -12.24
CA ALA A 688 -19.30 6.39 -12.10
C ALA A 688 -18.78 5.03 -12.57
N PHE A 689 -17.58 5.03 -13.11
CA PHE A 689 -16.88 3.80 -13.45
C PHE A 689 -15.42 3.87 -12.99
N HIS A 690 -14.89 2.75 -12.49
CA HIS A 690 -13.47 2.58 -12.20
C HIS A 690 -12.92 1.39 -12.96
N LEU A 691 -11.80 1.61 -13.65
CA LEU A 691 -11.06 0.58 -14.36
C LEU A 691 -9.92 0.07 -13.46
N LYS A 692 -9.77 -1.26 -13.36
CA LYS A 692 -8.66 -1.93 -12.71
C LYS A 692 -8.09 -3.00 -13.62
N THR A 693 -6.84 -3.40 -13.40
CA THR A 693 -6.21 -4.52 -14.11
C THR A 693 -5.87 -5.63 -13.13
N ALA A 694 -6.05 -6.88 -13.56
CA ALA A 694 -5.63 -8.08 -12.84
C ALA A 694 -5.28 -9.17 -13.85
N ASN A 695 -4.12 -9.82 -13.69
CA ASN A 695 -3.67 -10.94 -14.53
C ASN A 695 -3.70 -10.63 -16.06
N GLY A 696 -3.24 -9.44 -16.46
CA GLY A 696 -3.23 -9.02 -17.86
C GLY A 696 -4.62 -8.76 -18.45
N ARG A 697 -5.63 -8.50 -17.60
CA ARG A 697 -7.00 -8.23 -18.02
C ARG A 697 -7.58 -7.02 -17.32
N SER A 698 -8.44 -6.30 -18.03
CA SER A 698 -9.18 -5.16 -17.48
C SER A 698 -10.49 -5.57 -16.83
N ILE A 699 -10.78 -4.95 -15.68
CA ILE A 699 -12.00 -5.08 -14.88
C ILE A 699 -12.62 -3.69 -14.74
N LEU A 700 -13.74 -3.46 -15.44
CA LEU A 700 -14.51 -2.23 -15.37
C LEU A 700 -15.63 -2.39 -14.34
N ASN A 701 -15.69 -1.48 -13.38
CA ASN A 701 -16.68 -1.49 -12.31
C ASN A 701 -17.60 -0.28 -12.45
N LEU A 702 -18.91 -0.49 -12.61
CA LEU A 702 -19.89 0.55 -12.91
C LEU A 702 -20.99 0.63 -11.86
N LYS A 703 -21.21 1.81 -11.29
CA LYS A 703 -22.26 2.07 -10.29
C LYS A 703 -22.84 3.48 -10.42
N THR A 704 -24.12 3.64 -10.11
CA THR A 704 -24.80 4.95 -10.04
C THR A 704 -24.64 5.63 -8.68
N GLN A 705 -24.65 6.97 -8.68
CA GLN A 705 -24.61 7.78 -7.45
C GLN A 705 -25.91 7.65 -6.63
N LEU A 706 -27.04 7.58 -7.31
CA LEU A 706 -28.36 7.39 -6.70
C LEU A 706 -28.86 5.96 -7.00
N PRO A 707 -29.72 5.38 -6.12
CA PRO A 707 -30.39 4.13 -6.42
C PRO A 707 -31.12 4.20 -7.76
N LEU A 708 -31.03 3.13 -8.54
CA LEU A 708 -31.84 2.96 -9.73
C LEU A 708 -33.33 2.84 -9.36
N GLU A 709 -34.23 3.26 -10.25
CA GLU A 709 -35.67 3.05 -10.06
C GLU A 709 -35.97 1.55 -10.03
N ALA A 710 -36.75 1.10 -9.04
CA ALA A 710 -37.10 -0.30 -8.82
C ALA A 710 -38.06 -0.86 -9.87
N GLY A 711 -37.86 -2.12 -10.27
CA GLY A 711 -38.68 -2.82 -11.27
C GLY A 711 -38.42 -2.41 -12.72
N GLU A 712 -37.42 -1.58 -12.96
CA GLU A 712 -37.12 -0.99 -14.27
C GLU A 712 -35.94 -1.70 -14.94
N THR A 713 -35.97 -1.75 -16.26
CA THR A 713 -34.91 -2.36 -17.08
C THR A 713 -33.91 -1.31 -17.52
N TYR A 714 -32.63 -1.59 -17.30
CA TYR A 714 -31.50 -0.77 -17.70
C TYR A 714 -30.61 -1.52 -18.67
N LYS A 715 -29.92 -0.75 -19.50
CA LYS A 715 -28.98 -1.26 -20.50
C LYS A 715 -27.62 -0.61 -20.33
N ILE A 716 -26.57 -1.41 -20.18
CA ILE A 716 -25.18 -0.97 -20.34
C ILE A 716 -24.78 -1.23 -21.78
N THR A 717 -24.33 -0.20 -22.49
CA THR A 717 -23.76 -0.31 -23.83
C THR A 717 -22.27 0.00 -23.78
N LEU A 718 -21.46 -0.95 -24.19
CA LEU A 718 -20.02 -0.79 -24.45
C LEU A 718 -19.84 -0.62 -25.96
N THR A 719 -19.37 0.54 -26.40
CA THR A 719 -19.23 0.84 -27.83
C THR A 719 -17.98 0.20 -28.43
N GLN A 720 -17.94 0.05 -29.76
CA GLN A 720 -16.75 -0.42 -30.49
C GLN A 720 -15.51 0.48 -30.31
N ASN A 721 -15.66 1.72 -29.84
CA ASN A 721 -14.55 2.65 -29.63
C ASN A 721 -13.69 2.33 -28.41
N ILE A 722 -14.05 1.32 -27.61
CA ILE A 722 -13.16 0.78 -26.58
C ILE A 722 -12.09 -0.04 -27.30
N THR A 723 -10.82 0.25 -27.03
CA THR A 723 -9.70 -0.44 -27.66
C THR A 723 -8.84 -1.16 -26.63
N ASP A 724 -8.08 -2.13 -27.10
CA ASP A 724 -6.91 -2.66 -26.37
C ASP A 724 -5.80 -1.59 -26.27
N LEU A 725 -4.65 -1.98 -25.74
CA LEU A 725 -3.46 -1.12 -25.67
C LEU A 725 -2.80 -0.85 -27.04
N LEU A 726 -3.09 -1.66 -28.06
CA LEU A 726 -2.56 -1.54 -29.42
C LEU A 726 -3.48 -0.71 -30.35
N GLY A 727 -4.66 -0.33 -29.87
CA GLY A 727 -5.65 0.46 -30.61
C GLY A 727 -6.64 -0.39 -31.42
N ASN A 728 -6.64 -1.71 -31.26
CA ASN A 728 -7.64 -2.58 -31.88
C ASN A 728 -9.00 -2.38 -31.18
N PRO A 729 -10.06 -1.99 -31.91
CA PRO A 729 -11.38 -1.75 -31.33
C PRO A 729 -12.12 -3.05 -31.02
N MET A 730 -13.04 -3.02 -30.06
CA MET A 730 -13.97 -4.14 -29.85
C MET A 730 -14.66 -4.49 -31.17
N ALA A 731 -14.78 -5.78 -31.47
CA ALA A 731 -15.34 -6.24 -32.75
C ALA A 731 -16.80 -5.77 -32.96
N GLN A 732 -17.58 -5.68 -31.89
CA GLN A 732 -18.96 -5.21 -31.90
C GLN A 732 -19.33 -4.56 -30.57
N GLU A 733 -20.38 -3.73 -30.60
CA GLU A 733 -20.95 -3.19 -29.37
C GLU A 733 -21.47 -4.32 -28.48
N LYS A 734 -21.28 -4.17 -27.17
CA LYS A 734 -21.82 -5.10 -26.19
C LYS A 734 -22.95 -4.44 -25.42
N GLU A 735 -24.13 -5.03 -25.49
CA GLU A 735 -25.28 -4.63 -24.68
C GLU A 735 -25.49 -5.62 -23.53
N ILE A 736 -25.62 -5.10 -22.33
CA ILE A 736 -25.89 -5.86 -21.11
C ILE A 736 -27.17 -5.29 -20.50
N ASN A 737 -28.25 -6.07 -20.54
CA ASN A 737 -29.53 -5.68 -19.97
C ASN A 737 -29.69 -6.30 -18.57
N PHE A 738 -30.20 -5.50 -17.64
CA PHE A 738 -30.58 -5.99 -16.32
C PHE A 738 -31.83 -5.26 -15.82
N THR A 739 -32.67 -5.97 -15.08
CA THR A 739 -33.88 -5.44 -14.47
C THR A 739 -33.67 -5.36 -12.97
N THR A 740 -33.96 -4.19 -12.41
CA THR A 740 -33.87 -3.94 -10.97
C THR A 740 -34.98 -4.68 -10.22
N SER A 741 -34.70 -5.08 -8.98
CA SER A 741 -35.70 -5.66 -8.09
C SER A 741 -36.88 -4.71 -7.86
N LEU A 742 -38.06 -5.25 -7.53
CA LEU A 742 -39.23 -4.46 -7.14
C LEU A 742 -39.10 -3.82 -5.74
N LYS A 743 -37.88 -3.75 -5.20
CA LYS A 743 -37.61 -3.24 -3.86
C LYS A 743 -36.88 -1.92 -3.91
N GLU A 744 -37.30 -0.99 -3.07
CA GLU A 744 -36.61 0.28 -2.84
C GLU A 744 -36.05 0.37 -1.42
N TYR A 745 -34.99 1.15 -1.26
CA TYR A 745 -34.38 1.44 0.04
C TYR A 745 -35.22 2.45 0.82
N VAL A 746 -35.76 2.05 1.97
CA VAL A 746 -36.51 2.95 2.86
C VAL A 746 -35.67 3.49 4.02
N GLN A 747 -34.65 2.72 4.41
CA GLN A 747 -33.73 3.09 5.47
C GLN A 747 -32.37 2.49 5.18
N LYS A 748 -31.31 3.28 5.37
CA LYS A 748 -29.93 2.82 5.35
C LYS A 748 -29.21 3.37 6.57
N THR A 749 -28.44 2.51 7.24
CA THR A 749 -27.58 2.89 8.35
C THR A 749 -26.18 2.38 8.04
N ILE A 750 -25.21 3.28 7.91
CA ILE A 750 -23.81 2.88 7.74
C ILE A 750 -23.32 2.31 9.06
N ILE A 751 -22.72 1.12 9.02
CA ILE A 751 -22.01 0.55 10.15
C ILE A 751 -20.55 1.00 10.08
N ASP A 752 -19.92 0.87 8.92
CA ASP A 752 -18.54 1.29 8.68
C ASP A 752 -18.35 1.66 7.20
N ASP A 753 -17.76 2.82 6.92
CA ASP A 753 -17.38 3.23 5.57
C ASP A 753 -15.90 2.97 5.27
N PHE A 754 -15.16 2.44 6.25
CA PHE A 754 -13.73 2.15 6.21
C PHE A 754 -12.87 3.38 5.89
N SER A 755 -13.31 4.57 6.32
CA SER A 755 -12.50 5.79 6.29
C SER A 755 -11.46 5.85 7.41
N SER A 756 -11.57 4.99 8.42
CA SER A 756 -10.60 4.78 9.50
C SER A 756 -10.58 3.30 9.91
N GLU A 757 -9.49 2.81 10.53
CA GLU A 757 -9.32 1.38 10.84
C GLU A 757 -10.30 0.90 11.93
N GLY A 758 -10.99 1.82 12.61
CA GLY A 758 -11.92 1.47 13.68
C GLY A 758 -11.23 0.67 14.79
N ASN A 759 -11.90 -0.38 15.28
CA ASN A 759 -11.33 -1.37 16.21
C ASN A 759 -11.33 -2.78 15.57
N TRP A 760 -11.08 -2.85 14.27
CA TRP A 760 -10.84 -4.12 13.58
C TRP A 760 -9.46 -4.65 13.98
N GLU A 761 -9.41 -5.84 14.58
CA GLU A 761 -8.18 -6.47 15.04
C GLU A 761 -7.50 -7.23 13.93
N GLN A 762 -6.19 -7.03 13.79
CA GLN A 762 -5.39 -7.79 12.82
C GLN A 762 -5.70 -9.30 12.88
N PRO A 763 -5.80 -10.00 11.73
CA PRO A 763 -6.24 -11.39 11.68
C PRO A 763 -5.51 -12.34 12.62
N GLY A 764 -4.20 -12.10 12.87
CA GLY A 764 -3.37 -12.90 13.77
C GLY A 764 -3.71 -12.78 15.26
N TYR A 765 -4.42 -11.74 15.69
CA TYR A 765 -4.93 -11.59 17.07
C TYR A 765 -6.42 -11.93 17.19
N SER A 766 -7.13 -11.96 16.05
CA SER A 766 -8.53 -12.32 16.00
C SER A 766 -8.75 -13.77 16.46
N GLY A 767 -9.36 -13.93 17.63
CA GLY A 767 -9.64 -15.25 18.21
C GLY A 767 -10.42 -16.15 17.24
N SER A 768 -10.08 -17.44 17.20
CA SER A 768 -10.54 -18.45 16.24
C SER A 768 -9.90 -18.42 14.85
N THR A 769 -9.01 -17.47 14.54
CA THR A 769 -8.17 -17.57 13.35
C THR A 769 -7.22 -18.77 13.45
N ALA A 770 -7.12 -19.55 12.37
CA ALA A 770 -6.26 -20.74 12.26
C ALA A 770 -5.90 -21.02 10.79
N GLY A 771 -4.69 -21.58 10.59
CA GLY A 771 -4.22 -22.02 9.27
C GLY A 771 -3.81 -20.89 8.32
N ILE A 772 -3.40 -19.75 8.87
CA ILE A 772 -2.82 -18.64 8.12
C ILE A 772 -1.31 -18.57 8.32
N VAL A 773 -0.62 -17.86 7.43
CA VAL A 773 0.75 -17.39 7.64
C VAL A 773 0.68 -15.95 8.13
N ASP A 774 1.01 -15.72 9.41
CA ASP A 774 0.88 -14.41 10.06
C ASP A 774 1.60 -13.29 9.32
N SER A 775 2.82 -13.53 8.84
CA SER A 775 3.59 -12.53 8.09
C SER A 775 3.00 -12.16 6.73
N GLY A 776 2.07 -12.98 6.22
CA GLY A 776 1.42 -12.80 4.93
C GLY A 776 -0.06 -12.43 5.02
N THR A 777 -0.60 -12.23 6.23
CA THR A 777 -2.03 -12.02 6.47
C THR A 777 -2.26 -10.79 7.33
N TYR A 778 -2.97 -9.78 6.81
CA TYR A 778 -3.17 -8.50 7.48
C TYR A 778 -4.43 -7.77 7.00
N PHE A 779 -4.98 -6.95 7.88
CA PHE A 779 -6.08 -6.02 7.60
C PHE A 779 -5.54 -4.60 7.54
N GLY A 780 -6.11 -3.78 6.66
CA GLY A 780 -5.78 -2.36 6.61
C GLY A 780 -6.72 -1.58 5.71
N LEU A 781 -6.46 -0.28 5.57
CA LEU A 781 -7.24 0.61 4.72
C LEU A 781 -6.59 0.87 3.36
N ASN A 782 -7.40 1.28 2.41
CA ASN A 782 -7.02 1.55 1.05
C ASN A 782 -7.86 2.67 0.43
N THR A 783 -7.21 3.55 -0.32
CA THR A 783 -7.86 4.62 -1.09
C THR A 783 -7.79 4.40 -2.60
N LEU A 784 -7.13 3.33 -3.06
CA LEU A 784 -6.95 3.01 -4.47
C LEU A 784 -8.08 2.12 -5.02
N TYR A 785 -8.56 1.14 -4.25
CA TYR A 785 -9.73 0.34 -4.61
C TYR A 785 -10.90 0.89 -3.82
N ILE A 786 -11.72 1.72 -4.47
CA ILE A 786 -12.88 2.34 -3.83
C ILE A 786 -14.13 1.97 -4.60
N VAL A 787 -15.26 1.89 -3.89
CA VAL A 787 -16.55 1.62 -4.50
C VAL A 787 -16.96 2.87 -5.30
N PRO A 788 -17.10 2.78 -6.64
CA PRO A 788 -17.45 3.94 -7.47
C PRO A 788 -18.71 4.63 -6.92
N ALA A 789 -18.68 5.96 -6.80
CA ALA A 789 -19.83 6.75 -6.34
C ALA A 789 -20.40 6.41 -4.94
N ALA A 790 -19.66 5.70 -4.08
CA ALA A 790 -20.17 5.31 -2.76
C ALA A 790 -19.20 5.55 -1.59
N SER A 791 -17.89 5.36 -1.77
CA SER A 791 -16.91 5.57 -0.69
C SER A 791 -15.62 6.21 -1.21
N ALA A 792 -14.92 6.93 -0.31
CA ALA A 792 -13.59 7.49 -0.57
C ALA A 792 -12.45 6.53 -0.16
N ALA A 793 -12.78 5.45 0.56
CA ALA A 793 -11.86 4.43 1.03
C ALA A 793 -12.53 3.05 1.03
N SER A 794 -11.72 2.02 1.22
CA SER A 794 -12.11 0.65 1.53
C SER A 794 -11.16 0.07 2.56
N ALA A 795 -11.58 -0.98 3.25
CA ALA A 795 -10.66 -1.87 3.92
C ALA A 795 -10.17 -2.96 2.95
N TYR A 796 -9.08 -3.63 3.30
CA TYR A 796 -8.65 -4.84 2.62
C TYR A 796 -8.27 -5.91 3.63
N ILE A 797 -8.50 -7.17 3.24
CA ILE A 797 -7.95 -8.34 3.93
C ILE A 797 -6.98 -8.98 2.96
N GLN A 798 -5.69 -8.87 3.25
CA GLN A 798 -4.69 -9.71 2.60
C GLN A 798 -4.60 -11.02 3.37
N TYR A 799 -4.64 -12.14 2.64
CA TYR A 799 -4.58 -13.46 3.25
C TYR A 799 -3.49 -14.31 2.62
N GLN A 800 -2.86 -15.12 3.46
CA GLN A 800 -2.01 -16.23 3.04
C GLN A 800 -2.35 -17.46 3.87
N TRP A 801 -2.83 -18.51 3.23
CA TRP A 801 -3.16 -19.78 3.85
C TRP A 801 -1.92 -20.66 4.02
N ASP A 802 -1.71 -21.23 5.20
CA ASP A 802 -0.73 -22.30 5.41
C ASP A 802 -1.26 -23.59 4.79
N SER A 803 -0.69 -24.03 3.68
CA SER A 803 -1.13 -25.23 2.96
C SER A 803 -1.02 -26.51 3.78
N ASN A 804 -0.24 -26.53 4.87
CA ASN A 804 -0.02 -27.70 5.71
C ASN A 804 -0.94 -27.73 6.94
N ALA A 805 -1.71 -26.67 7.20
CA ALA A 805 -2.59 -26.61 8.35
C ALA A 805 -3.80 -27.56 8.19
N SER A 806 -4.25 -28.14 9.31
CA SER A 806 -5.39 -29.06 9.33
C SER A 806 -6.75 -28.35 9.30
N MET A 807 -6.76 -27.03 9.44
CA MET A 807 -7.97 -26.20 9.48
C MET A 807 -7.62 -24.78 9.03
N HIS A 808 -8.54 -24.16 8.28
CA HIS A 808 -8.37 -22.82 7.71
C HIS A 808 -9.58 -21.97 8.04
N LEU A 809 -9.39 -21.01 8.93
CA LEU A 809 -10.40 -20.01 9.24
C LEU A 809 -9.65 -18.71 9.51
N LEU A 810 -9.95 -17.67 8.75
CA LEU A 810 -9.49 -16.32 9.03
C LEU A 810 -10.71 -15.58 9.59
N ARG A 811 -10.58 -15.02 10.79
CA ARG A 811 -11.56 -14.10 11.35
C ARG A 811 -10.94 -12.71 11.37
N GLU A 812 -11.68 -11.74 10.88
CA GLU A 812 -11.37 -10.31 11.00
C GLU A 812 -12.30 -9.75 12.07
N TYR A 813 -11.83 -9.73 13.32
CA TYR A 813 -12.66 -9.46 14.50
C TYR A 813 -12.76 -7.97 14.78
N LEU A 814 -13.98 -7.47 14.92
CA LEU A 814 -14.21 -6.12 15.39
C LEU A 814 -14.36 -6.14 16.91
N SER A 815 -13.40 -5.61 17.67
CA SER A 815 -13.42 -5.74 19.14
C SER A 815 -14.27 -4.67 19.86
N GLY A 816 -14.53 -3.54 19.20
CA GLY A 816 -15.20 -2.40 19.82
C GLY A 816 -15.60 -1.28 18.85
N GLY A 817 -15.90 -0.10 19.40
CA GLY A 817 -16.03 1.14 18.63
C GLY A 817 -17.42 1.43 18.05
N ALA A 818 -17.52 2.58 17.38
CA ALA A 818 -18.77 3.04 16.78
C ALA A 818 -19.42 2.01 15.84
N PRO A 819 -18.67 1.30 14.96
CA PRO A 819 -19.25 0.26 14.13
C PRO A 819 -19.86 -0.90 14.94
N ARG A 820 -19.20 -1.37 16.02
CA ARG A 820 -19.70 -2.46 16.87
C ARG A 820 -20.91 -2.05 17.70
N ASN A 821 -21.07 -0.75 17.97
CA ASN A 821 -22.19 -0.23 18.74
C ASN A 821 -23.48 -0.07 17.92
N VAL A 822 -23.44 -0.34 16.61
CA VAL A 822 -24.64 -0.32 15.77
C VAL A 822 -25.45 -1.60 16.01
N GLU A 823 -26.54 -1.45 16.74
CA GLU A 823 -27.46 -2.54 17.06
C GLU A 823 -28.67 -2.56 16.13
N PHE A 824 -29.15 -3.75 15.80
CA PHE A 824 -30.25 -3.96 14.87
C PHE A 824 -31.04 -5.23 15.19
N ASP A 825 -32.15 -5.41 14.47
CA ASP A 825 -33.02 -6.58 14.52
C ASP A 825 -33.03 -7.32 13.16
N THR A 826 -33.74 -8.45 13.09
CA THR A 826 -33.81 -9.27 11.88
C THR A 826 -34.61 -8.64 10.72
N SER A 827 -35.25 -7.48 10.91
CA SER A 827 -35.96 -6.79 9.82
C SER A 827 -35.02 -6.07 8.83
N PHE A 828 -33.73 -6.00 9.13
CA PHE A 828 -32.70 -5.44 8.25
C PHE A 828 -32.07 -6.50 7.33
N VAL A 829 -31.48 -6.01 6.25
CA VAL A 829 -30.52 -6.74 5.41
C VAL A 829 -29.13 -6.15 5.70
N LEU A 830 -28.17 -7.01 6.05
CA LEU A 830 -26.78 -6.61 6.22
C LEU A 830 -26.08 -6.63 4.84
N GLN A 831 -25.32 -5.59 4.53
CA GLN A 831 -24.71 -5.41 3.22
C GLN A 831 -23.26 -4.94 3.32
N VAL A 832 -22.40 -5.44 2.44
CA VAL A 832 -21.04 -4.91 2.22
C VAL A 832 -20.67 -5.08 0.75
N TYR A 833 -19.95 -4.12 0.18
CA TYR A 833 -19.33 -4.29 -1.13
C TYR A 833 -18.03 -5.06 -0.97
N ILE A 834 -17.82 -6.07 -1.82
CA ILE A 834 -16.58 -6.86 -1.83
C ILE A 834 -15.96 -6.80 -3.22
N PHE A 835 -14.70 -6.35 -3.30
CA PHE A 835 -13.90 -6.51 -4.49
C PHE A 835 -13.30 -7.91 -4.50
N GLY A 836 -13.80 -8.77 -5.37
CA GLY A 836 -13.36 -10.15 -5.52
C GLY A 836 -12.10 -10.25 -6.36
N ASP A 837 -11.27 -11.23 -6.01
CA ASP A 837 -10.04 -11.62 -6.69
C ASP A 837 -10.18 -12.95 -7.47
N ASN A 838 -11.41 -13.47 -7.56
CA ASN A 838 -11.71 -14.80 -8.12
C ASN A 838 -10.88 -15.93 -7.50
N SER A 839 -10.45 -15.78 -6.25
CA SER A 839 -9.60 -16.77 -5.57
C SER A 839 -10.30 -18.08 -5.26
N GLY A 840 -11.63 -18.11 -5.33
CA GLY A 840 -12.44 -19.22 -4.82
C GLY A 840 -12.38 -19.35 -3.30
N SER A 841 -11.79 -18.40 -2.57
CA SER A 841 -11.93 -18.31 -1.12
C SER A 841 -13.39 -18.07 -0.76
N GLN A 842 -13.81 -18.46 0.45
CA GLN A 842 -15.18 -18.23 0.89
C GLN A 842 -15.23 -17.15 1.95
N PHE A 843 -16.29 -16.34 1.93
CA PHE A 843 -16.55 -15.24 2.85
C PHE A 843 -17.90 -15.45 3.54
N ARG A 844 -18.04 -15.00 4.79
CA ARG A 844 -19.32 -14.88 5.48
C ARG A 844 -19.29 -13.78 6.54
N PHE A 845 -20.48 -13.30 6.89
CA PHE A 845 -20.67 -12.39 8.03
C PHE A 845 -20.77 -13.18 9.34
N ALA A 846 -20.37 -12.56 10.44
CA ALA A 846 -20.62 -13.06 11.80
C ALA A 846 -21.22 -11.93 12.66
N LEU A 847 -22.20 -12.28 13.49
CA LEU A 847 -22.91 -11.39 14.41
C LEU A 847 -22.79 -11.87 15.84
N ASP A 848 -22.78 -10.92 16.77
CA ASP A 848 -23.14 -11.18 18.15
C ASP A 848 -24.65 -11.18 18.27
N GLU A 849 -25.19 -12.17 18.97
CA GLU A 849 -26.60 -12.28 19.28
C GLU A 849 -26.83 -12.05 20.78
N GLY A 850 -27.71 -11.10 21.10
CA GLY A 850 -27.93 -10.60 22.45
C GLY A 850 -29.34 -10.81 22.99
N ASN A 851 -29.41 -10.99 24.32
CA ASN A 851 -30.64 -11.02 25.10
C ASN A 851 -30.52 -10.08 26.30
N ALA A 852 -31.43 -9.10 26.39
CA ALA A 852 -31.40 -8.02 27.38
C ALA A 852 -30.05 -7.26 27.40
N THR A 853 -29.16 -7.52 28.36
CA THR A 853 -27.85 -6.84 28.52
C THR A 853 -26.64 -7.72 28.18
N ALA A 854 -26.84 -9.00 27.82
CA ALA A 854 -25.77 -9.95 27.53
C ALA A 854 -25.71 -10.33 26.03
N TRP A 855 -24.53 -10.74 25.57
CA TRP A 855 -24.25 -11.24 24.20
C TRP A 855 -23.77 -12.69 24.26
N PRO A 856 -24.66 -13.67 24.57
CA PRO A 856 -24.24 -15.04 24.87
C PRO A 856 -23.90 -15.91 23.64
N ASN A 857 -24.33 -15.52 22.44
CA ASN A 857 -24.28 -16.35 21.23
C ASN A 857 -23.63 -15.61 20.06
N HIS A 858 -23.16 -16.38 19.07
CA HIS A 858 -22.65 -15.86 17.80
C HIS A 858 -23.26 -16.58 16.61
N GLU A 859 -23.84 -15.84 15.67
CA GLU A 859 -24.46 -16.40 14.47
C GLU A 859 -23.72 -15.95 13.21
N VAL A 860 -23.71 -16.80 12.19
CA VAL A 860 -22.97 -16.56 10.95
C VAL A 860 -23.87 -16.71 9.73
N SER A 861 -23.55 -16.03 8.64
CA SER A 861 -24.23 -16.29 7.36
C SER A 861 -23.73 -17.60 6.74
N ASN A 862 -24.45 -18.10 5.75
CA ASN A 862 -23.90 -19.09 4.83
C ASN A 862 -22.62 -18.57 4.15
N TRP A 863 -21.75 -19.51 3.77
CA TRP A 863 -20.53 -19.21 3.01
C TRP A 863 -20.85 -18.75 1.59
N ILE A 864 -20.16 -17.71 1.15
CA ILE A 864 -20.23 -17.15 -0.20
C ILE A 864 -18.86 -17.34 -0.84
N THR A 865 -18.81 -18.08 -1.94
CA THR A 865 -17.57 -18.28 -2.70
C THR A 865 -17.24 -17.03 -3.50
N ILE A 866 -16.00 -16.54 -3.39
CA ILE A 866 -15.47 -15.39 -4.13
C ILE A 866 -14.94 -15.87 -5.49
N ASP A 867 -15.86 -16.04 -6.43
CA ASP A 867 -15.64 -16.53 -7.80
C ASP A 867 -15.87 -15.44 -8.87
N TRP A 868 -15.69 -14.18 -8.47
CA TRP A 868 -15.82 -13.02 -9.35
C TRP A 868 -14.62 -12.09 -9.25
N TYR A 869 -14.46 -11.27 -10.30
CA TYR A 869 -13.54 -10.15 -10.31
C TYR A 869 -14.30 -8.84 -10.15
N GLY A 870 -13.72 -7.89 -9.42
CA GLY A 870 -14.31 -6.58 -9.24
C GLY A 870 -15.26 -6.49 -8.06
N TRP A 871 -15.86 -5.32 -7.88
CA TRP A 871 -16.82 -5.05 -6.82
C TRP A 871 -18.14 -5.79 -7.06
N LYS A 872 -18.73 -6.29 -5.97
CA LYS A 872 -20.08 -6.87 -5.92
C LYS A 872 -20.73 -6.49 -4.60
N LEU A 873 -22.02 -6.15 -4.59
CA LEU A 873 -22.78 -6.01 -3.35
C LEU A 873 -23.12 -7.40 -2.80
N VAL A 874 -22.67 -7.67 -1.58
CA VAL A 874 -22.92 -8.91 -0.86
C VAL A 874 -23.94 -8.64 0.24
N GLU A 875 -24.96 -9.50 0.33
CA GLU A 875 -26.11 -9.30 1.21
C GLU A 875 -26.38 -10.51 2.11
N TRP A 876 -26.82 -10.26 3.34
CA TRP A 876 -27.39 -11.25 4.23
C TRP A 876 -28.77 -10.81 4.72
N LYS A 877 -29.81 -11.56 4.32
CA LYS A 877 -31.22 -11.32 4.68
C LYS A 877 -31.52 -11.92 6.05
N LEU A 878 -31.46 -11.10 7.10
CA LEU A 878 -31.54 -11.57 8.48
C LEU A 878 -32.90 -12.18 8.87
N ASN A 879 -33.96 -11.88 8.13
CA ASN A 879 -35.30 -12.45 8.34
C ASN A 879 -35.50 -13.80 7.64
N ASP A 880 -34.54 -14.30 6.88
CA ASP A 880 -34.61 -15.57 6.17
C ASP A 880 -33.75 -16.62 6.90
N PRO A 881 -34.37 -17.56 7.64
CA PRO A 881 -33.65 -18.59 8.39
C PRO A 881 -32.77 -19.47 7.51
N ALA A 882 -33.08 -19.61 6.21
CA ALA A 882 -32.30 -20.42 5.30
C ALA A 882 -30.91 -19.82 5.00
N THR A 883 -30.69 -18.56 5.35
CA THR A 883 -29.43 -17.85 5.11
C THR A 883 -28.45 -17.91 6.29
N VAL A 884 -28.88 -18.48 7.41
CA VAL A 884 -28.07 -18.65 8.63
C VAL A 884 -27.24 -19.94 8.53
N GLY A 885 -25.93 -19.79 8.68
CA GLY A 885 -24.97 -20.89 8.68
C GLY A 885 -24.71 -21.43 10.08
N ILE A 886 -23.76 -22.37 10.19
CA ILE A 886 -23.36 -22.96 11.47
C ILE A 886 -21.91 -22.58 11.78
N TRP A 887 -21.66 -22.12 13.01
CA TRP A 887 -20.32 -21.95 13.56
C TRP A 887 -20.14 -22.87 14.78
N GLY A 888 -19.37 -23.96 14.57
CA GLY A 888 -19.25 -25.04 15.54
C GLY A 888 -18.85 -24.57 16.94
N GLY A 889 -19.73 -24.79 17.93
CA GLY A 889 -19.48 -24.53 19.35
C GLY A 889 -19.79 -23.12 19.85
N LEU A 890 -20.13 -22.17 18.98
CA LEU A 890 -20.41 -20.77 19.33
C LEU A 890 -21.79 -20.26 18.88
N GLY A 891 -22.40 -20.88 17.87
CA GLY A 891 -23.74 -20.54 17.37
C GLY A 891 -24.74 -21.70 17.45
N ASN A 892 -26.02 -21.36 17.58
CA ASN A 892 -27.13 -22.30 17.57
C ASN A 892 -27.77 -22.45 16.16
N GLY A 893 -27.35 -21.64 15.19
CA GLY A 893 -27.84 -21.66 13.81
C GLY A 893 -29.20 -21.00 13.62
N MET A 894 -29.63 -20.15 14.55
CA MET A 894 -30.90 -19.45 14.55
C MET A 894 -30.70 -18.01 15.02
N LEU A 895 -31.28 -17.04 14.30
CA LEU A 895 -31.31 -15.63 14.74
C LEU A 895 -32.55 -15.41 15.63
N ASP A 896 -32.52 -15.91 16.86
CA ASP A 896 -33.63 -15.89 17.82
C ASP A 896 -33.47 -14.90 18.98
N GLY A 897 -32.36 -14.15 19.00
CA GLY A 897 -32.11 -13.05 19.91
C GLY A 897 -32.98 -11.81 19.66
N THR A 898 -32.95 -10.90 20.63
CA THR A 898 -33.75 -9.66 20.62
C THR A 898 -32.99 -8.45 20.06
N ARG A 899 -31.68 -8.58 19.85
CA ARG A 899 -30.76 -7.55 19.36
C ARG A 899 -29.49 -8.19 18.78
N PHE A 900 -28.98 -7.62 17.70
CA PHE A 900 -27.80 -8.09 16.99
C PHE A 900 -26.83 -6.94 16.77
N ARG A 901 -25.54 -7.25 16.64
CA ARG A 901 -24.51 -6.32 16.18
C ARG A 901 -23.45 -7.08 15.38
N ILE A 902 -22.69 -6.37 14.56
CA ILE A 902 -21.60 -6.98 13.81
C ILE A 902 -20.53 -7.53 14.77
N ASP A 903 -20.07 -8.76 14.52
CA ASP A 903 -18.97 -9.37 15.25
C ASP A 903 -17.68 -9.37 14.45
N SER A 904 -17.71 -9.98 13.27
CA SER A 904 -16.54 -10.16 12.43
C SER A 904 -16.91 -10.46 10.98
N PHE A 905 -15.91 -10.38 10.11
CA PHE A 905 -15.92 -11.12 8.85
C PHE A 905 -15.15 -12.41 9.00
N GLN A 906 -15.59 -13.46 8.32
CA GLN A 906 -14.86 -14.72 8.30
C GLN A 906 -14.57 -15.14 6.88
N MET A 907 -13.36 -15.66 6.68
CA MET A 907 -12.93 -16.29 5.45
C MET A 907 -12.44 -17.71 5.68
N THR A 908 -12.60 -18.56 4.68
CA THR A 908 -11.99 -19.88 4.63
C THR A 908 -11.59 -20.22 3.20
N ARG A 909 -10.95 -21.38 3.01
CA ARG A 909 -10.54 -21.88 1.71
C ARG A 909 -11.16 -23.25 1.42
N THR A 910 -11.22 -23.56 0.14
CA THR A 910 -11.45 -24.90 -0.38
C THR A 910 -10.13 -25.45 -0.98
N ALA A 911 -10.15 -26.70 -1.42
CA ALA A 911 -9.00 -27.31 -2.09
C ALA A 911 -8.61 -26.60 -3.40
N SER A 912 -9.57 -25.96 -4.07
CA SER A 912 -9.36 -25.21 -5.31
C SER A 912 -9.06 -23.72 -5.09
N SER A 913 -9.11 -23.23 -3.85
CA SER A 913 -8.87 -21.82 -3.59
C SER A 913 -7.38 -21.47 -3.70
N SER A 914 -7.09 -20.23 -4.13
CA SER A 914 -5.74 -19.68 -4.12
C SER A 914 -5.16 -19.64 -2.71
N ASN A 915 -3.87 -19.95 -2.56
CA ASN A 915 -3.19 -19.94 -1.27
C ASN A 915 -2.92 -18.52 -0.74
N TYR A 916 -2.90 -17.53 -1.62
CA TYR A 916 -2.67 -16.14 -1.28
C TYR A 916 -3.59 -15.25 -2.14
N GLY A 917 -3.92 -14.08 -1.62
CA GLY A 917 -4.68 -13.10 -2.35
C GLY A 917 -5.07 -11.93 -1.46
N ARG A 918 -5.95 -11.07 -1.99
CA ARG A 918 -6.41 -9.89 -1.28
C ARG A 918 -7.81 -9.53 -1.77
N ILE A 919 -8.72 -9.35 -0.82
CA ILE A 919 -10.05 -8.81 -1.08
C ILE A 919 -10.17 -7.42 -0.49
N TYR A 920 -11.08 -6.62 -1.03
CA TYR A 920 -11.39 -5.29 -0.49
C TYR A 920 -12.84 -5.23 -0.03
N LEU A 921 -13.08 -4.55 1.08
CA LEU A 921 -14.38 -4.38 1.72
C LEU A 921 -14.74 -2.89 1.70
N GLY A 922 -15.88 -2.56 1.11
CA GLY A 922 -16.37 -1.19 1.02
C GLY A 922 -17.75 -1.05 1.62
N LEU A 923 -17.97 0.01 2.39
CA LEU A 923 -19.27 0.45 2.90
C LEU A 923 -20.12 -0.68 3.52
N LEU A 924 -19.78 -1.12 4.72
CA LEU A 924 -20.60 -2.01 5.54
C LEU A 924 -21.82 -1.25 6.06
N ARG A 925 -23.02 -1.76 5.78
CA ARG A 925 -24.27 -1.06 6.13
C ARG A 925 -25.44 -2.00 6.39
N LEU A 926 -26.44 -1.46 7.05
CA LEU A 926 -27.78 -2.04 7.18
C LEU A 926 -28.72 -1.36 6.19
N ALA A 927 -29.64 -2.15 5.63
CA ALA A 927 -30.69 -1.66 4.76
C ALA A 927 -32.05 -2.25 5.13
N LYS A 928 -33.09 -1.41 5.16
CA LYS A 928 -34.48 -1.86 5.04
C LYS A 928 -34.97 -1.60 3.64
N LYS A 929 -35.64 -2.60 3.09
CA LYS A 929 -36.20 -2.57 1.75
C LYS A 929 -37.69 -2.87 1.80
N GLN A 930 -38.47 -2.16 1.00
CA GLN A 930 -39.91 -2.43 0.85
C GLN A 930 -40.24 -2.67 -0.62
N ASP A 931 -41.33 -3.41 -0.87
CA ASP A 931 -41.83 -3.59 -2.23
C ASP A 931 -42.48 -2.30 -2.75
N VAL A 932 -42.18 -1.92 -3.98
CA VAL A 932 -42.81 -0.79 -4.65
C VAL A 932 -44.15 -1.24 -5.23
N LEU A 933 -45.22 -0.54 -4.85
CA LEU A 933 -46.55 -0.70 -5.47
C LEU A 933 -46.51 -0.12 -6.88
N VAL A 934 -46.19 -0.93 -7.88
CA VAL A 934 -46.16 -0.48 -9.27
C VAL A 934 -47.59 -0.33 -9.80
N SER A 935 -48.00 0.91 -10.10
CA SER A 935 -49.15 1.14 -10.98
C SER A 935 -48.73 0.77 -12.40
N ILE A 936 -49.48 -0.12 -13.06
CA ILE A 936 -49.17 -0.64 -14.39
C ILE A 936 -49.02 0.53 -15.39
N LYS A 937 -47.79 0.82 -15.82
CA LYS A 937 -47.49 1.71 -16.94
C LYS A 937 -47.68 0.92 -18.24
N GLN A 938 -48.56 1.42 -19.07
CA GLN A 938 -49.04 0.80 -20.31
C GLN A 938 -48.00 0.92 -21.43
N THR A 939 -47.38 -0.19 -21.83
CA THR A 939 -46.65 -0.30 -23.12
C THR A 939 -47.66 -0.54 -24.25
N ALA A 940 -47.74 0.37 -25.23
CA ALA A 940 -48.25 0.07 -26.58
C ALA A 940 -47.17 -0.76 -27.30
N ASP A 941 -47.40 -1.85 -28.03
CA ASP A 941 -48.54 -2.27 -28.85
C ASP A 941 -48.83 -3.76 -28.63
N ASN A 942 -50.04 -4.11 -28.20
CA ASN A 942 -50.56 -5.47 -28.32
C ASN A 942 -52.09 -5.52 -28.20
N THR A 943 -52.77 -4.51 -28.76
CA THR A 943 -54.23 -4.43 -28.69
C THR A 943 -54.85 -5.43 -29.67
N PRO A 944 -55.62 -6.43 -29.22
CA PRO A 944 -56.23 -7.43 -30.10
C PRO A 944 -57.23 -6.77 -31.07
N THR A 945 -57.34 -7.30 -32.29
CA THR A 945 -58.27 -6.78 -33.30
C THR A 945 -59.60 -7.53 -33.37
N SER A 946 -59.72 -8.71 -32.74
CA SER A 946 -60.97 -9.47 -32.60
C SER A 946 -61.14 -10.08 -31.20
N PHE A 947 -62.39 -10.43 -30.86
CA PHE A 947 -62.67 -11.26 -29.68
C PHE A 947 -62.23 -12.70 -29.95
N GLU A 948 -61.52 -13.32 -29.01
CA GLU A 948 -61.10 -14.72 -29.15
C GLU A 948 -61.06 -15.42 -27.79
N LEU A 949 -61.55 -16.66 -27.70
CA LEU A 949 -61.39 -17.54 -26.54
C LEU A 949 -60.51 -18.72 -26.91
N MET A 950 -59.32 -18.80 -26.30
CA MET A 950 -58.35 -19.85 -26.60
C MET A 950 -58.64 -21.13 -25.83
N GLN A 951 -58.13 -22.25 -26.36
CA GLN A 951 -58.14 -23.53 -25.67
C GLN A 951 -57.27 -23.47 -24.42
N ASN A 952 -57.78 -23.96 -23.28
CA ASN A 952 -57.04 -23.98 -22.02
C ASN A 952 -55.80 -24.87 -22.13
N TYR A 953 -54.71 -24.50 -21.44
CA TYR A 953 -53.49 -25.28 -21.42
C TYR A 953 -52.93 -25.44 -19.99
N PRO A 954 -52.56 -26.66 -19.56
CA PRO A 954 -52.72 -27.92 -20.28
C PRO A 954 -54.21 -28.32 -20.45
N ASN A 955 -54.52 -29.19 -21.43
CA ASN A 955 -55.83 -29.85 -21.54
C ASN A 955 -55.67 -31.25 -22.20
N PRO A 956 -55.91 -32.37 -21.50
CA PRO A 956 -56.40 -32.45 -20.12
C PRO A 956 -55.44 -31.85 -19.08
N PHE A 957 -55.96 -31.44 -17.92
CA PHE A 957 -55.18 -30.80 -16.85
C PHE A 957 -55.40 -31.46 -15.49
N ASN A 958 -54.45 -31.26 -14.58
CA ASN A 958 -54.50 -31.74 -13.20
C ASN A 958 -53.69 -30.81 -12.26
N PRO A 959 -54.29 -30.19 -11.23
CA PRO A 959 -55.67 -29.76 -11.12
C PRO A 959 -55.87 -28.34 -11.65
N THR A 960 -54.81 -27.70 -12.16
CA THR A 960 -54.78 -26.30 -12.62
C THR A 960 -54.58 -26.19 -14.12
N THR A 961 -55.27 -25.25 -14.76
CA THR A 961 -55.09 -24.91 -16.18
C THR A 961 -55.26 -23.42 -16.39
N LYS A 962 -54.71 -22.89 -17.47
CA LYS A 962 -54.82 -21.48 -17.82
C LYS A 962 -55.73 -21.31 -19.04
N ILE A 963 -56.69 -20.39 -18.94
CA ILE A 963 -57.61 -20.01 -20.01
C ILE A 963 -57.23 -18.62 -20.49
N ARG A 964 -56.91 -18.49 -21.78
CA ARG A 964 -56.57 -17.20 -22.41
C ARG A 964 -57.71 -16.71 -23.29
N TYR A 965 -57.92 -15.40 -23.33
CA TYR A 965 -58.88 -14.76 -24.23
C TYR A 965 -58.48 -13.32 -24.56
N SER A 966 -59.04 -12.78 -25.64
CA SER A 966 -58.69 -11.48 -26.20
C SER A 966 -59.95 -10.64 -26.39
N ILE A 967 -59.86 -9.35 -26.06
CA ILE A 967 -60.93 -8.35 -26.20
C ILE A 967 -60.42 -7.23 -27.11
N PRO A 968 -61.08 -6.89 -28.23
CA PRO A 968 -60.62 -5.86 -29.14
C PRO A 968 -61.10 -4.46 -28.77
N LEU A 969 -60.50 -3.46 -29.41
CA LEU A 969 -60.92 -2.06 -29.28
C LEU A 969 -62.24 -1.86 -30.05
N GLY A 970 -63.34 -1.53 -29.36
CA GLY A 970 -64.64 -1.27 -30.00
C GLY A 970 -64.73 0.13 -30.61
N GLU A 971 -65.25 0.25 -31.82
CA GLU A 971 -65.46 1.53 -32.52
C GLU A 971 -66.61 2.34 -31.89
N THR A 972 -66.28 3.22 -30.95
CA THR A 972 -67.09 4.42 -30.69
C THR A 972 -66.15 5.62 -30.54
N ASN A 973 -66.59 6.78 -31.03
CA ASN A 973 -65.79 8.01 -31.21
C ASN A 973 -65.45 8.73 -29.89
N SER A 974 -64.89 8.02 -28.91
CA SER A 974 -64.31 8.54 -27.67
C SER A 974 -63.36 7.47 -27.14
N GLY A 975 -62.05 7.70 -27.19
CA GLY A 975 -61.02 6.70 -26.86
C GLY A 975 -61.26 5.99 -25.52
N ALA A 976 -61.06 4.66 -25.54
CA ALA A 976 -61.22 3.63 -24.49
C ALA A 976 -62.65 3.08 -24.28
N SER A 977 -63.03 2.08 -25.10
CA SER A 977 -64.22 1.25 -24.90
C SER A 977 -63.91 0.04 -23.99
N VAL A 978 -64.45 0.02 -22.76
CA VAL A 978 -64.45 -1.15 -21.87
C VAL A 978 -65.70 -2.01 -22.11
N GLN A 979 -65.58 -3.34 -22.04
CA GLN A 979 -66.68 -4.29 -22.21
C GLN A 979 -66.86 -5.12 -20.95
N ASN A 980 -68.10 -5.41 -20.55
CA ASN A 980 -68.32 -6.39 -19.48
C ASN A 980 -67.96 -7.78 -20.03
N VAL A 981 -66.98 -8.43 -19.40
CA VAL A 981 -66.50 -9.76 -19.75
C VAL A 981 -66.87 -10.74 -18.65
N VAL A 982 -67.61 -11.77 -19.04
CA VAL A 982 -68.06 -12.85 -18.17
C VAL A 982 -67.48 -14.18 -18.66
N LEU A 983 -66.62 -14.80 -17.86
CA LEU A 983 -66.07 -16.14 -18.10
C LEU A 983 -66.52 -17.09 -16.98
N LYS A 984 -67.30 -18.10 -17.35
CA LYS A 984 -67.86 -19.08 -16.41
C LYS A 984 -67.55 -20.50 -16.83
N VAL A 985 -67.37 -21.39 -15.86
CA VAL A 985 -67.22 -22.84 -16.06
C VAL A 985 -68.53 -23.53 -15.70
N TYR A 986 -68.91 -24.51 -16.50
CA TYR A 986 -70.14 -25.29 -16.41
C TYR A 986 -69.84 -26.79 -16.44
N ASP A 987 -70.69 -27.57 -15.77
CA ASP A 987 -70.67 -29.03 -15.88
C ASP A 987 -71.32 -29.51 -17.19
N VAL A 988 -71.30 -30.81 -17.45
CA VAL A 988 -71.89 -31.41 -18.67
C VAL A 988 -73.42 -31.25 -18.77
N LEU A 989 -74.09 -30.90 -17.66
CA LEU A 989 -75.54 -30.63 -17.63
C LEU A 989 -75.85 -29.14 -17.84
N GLY A 990 -74.83 -28.29 -17.91
CA GLY A 990 -74.94 -26.84 -18.09
C GLY A 990 -75.15 -26.07 -16.78
N ASN A 991 -74.97 -26.71 -15.61
CA ASN A 991 -74.99 -25.98 -14.35
C ASN A 991 -73.70 -25.18 -14.19
N GLU A 992 -73.82 -23.94 -13.72
CA GLU A 992 -72.66 -23.11 -13.41
C GLU A 992 -71.89 -23.70 -12.23
N VAL A 993 -70.61 -23.99 -12.45
CA VAL A 993 -69.69 -24.53 -11.46
C VAL A 993 -68.93 -23.41 -10.76
N VAL A 994 -68.40 -22.46 -11.54
CA VAL A 994 -67.71 -21.28 -11.01
C VAL A 994 -67.69 -20.15 -12.03
N THR A 995 -67.82 -18.92 -11.56
CA THR A 995 -67.50 -17.72 -12.33
C THR A 995 -66.03 -17.37 -12.13
N LEU A 996 -65.25 -17.37 -13.21
CA LEU A 996 -63.82 -17.03 -13.17
C LEU A 996 -63.59 -15.53 -13.40
N VAL A 997 -64.44 -14.91 -14.21
CA VAL A 997 -64.40 -13.47 -14.51
C VAL A 997 -65.84 -12.99 -14.68
N ASP A 998 -66.19 -11.84 -14.10
CA ASP A 998 -67.46 -11.11 -14.33
C ASP A 998 -67.19 -9.63 -13.99
N GLU A 999 -66.50 -8.94 -14.89
CA GLU A 999 -66.06 -7.56 -14.68
C GLU A 999 -65.84 -6.83 -16.01
N PHE A 1000 -65.83 -5.49 -15.96
CA PHE A 1000 -65.53 -4.67 -17.14
C PHE A 1000 -64.02 -4.71 -17.44
N LYS A 1001 -63.65 -5.17 -18.64
CA LYS A 1001 -62.28 -5.22 -19.13
C LYS A 1001 -62.08 -4.27 -20.32
N PRO A 1002 -60.96 -3.53 -20.39
CA PRO A 1002 -60.57 -2.80 -21.60
C PRO A 1002 -60.13 -3.77 -22.72
N ALA A 1003 -59.87 -3.24 -23.91
CA ALA A 1003 -59.23 -4.03 -24.97
C ALA A 1003 -57.85 -4.55 -24.50
N GLY A 1004 -57.55 -5.83 -24.76
CA GLY A 1004 -56.34 -6.48 -24.28
C GLY A 1004 -56.43 -8.01 -24.34
N ASN A 1005 -55.28 -8.65 -24.12
CA ASN A 1005 -55.17 -10.10 -23.95
C ASN A 1005 -55.18 -10.45 -22.46
N TYR A 1006 -55.96 -11.45 -22.08
CA TYR A 1006 -56.17 -11.85 -20.68
C TYR A 1006 -55.91 -13.35 -20.51
N GLU A 1007 -55.38 -13.72 -19.35
CA GLU A 1007 -55.21 -15.09 -18.91
C GLU A 1007 -55.81 -15.23 -17.52
N VAL A 1008 -56.56 -16.29 -17.26
CA VAL A 1008 -57.04 -16.65 -15.93
C VAL A 1008 -56.71 -18.10 -15.62
N GLU A 1009 -56.19 -18.34 -14.43
CA GLU A 1009 -55.92 -19.69 -13.93
C GLU A 1009 -57.19 -20.27 -13.29
N PHE A 1010 -57.55 -21.48 -13.70
CA PHE A 1010 -58.62 -22.25 -13.10
C PHE A 1010 -58.05 -23.43 -12.31
N ASN A 1011 -58.24 -23.39 -11.00
CA ASN A 1011 -57.89 -24.48 -10.09
C ASN A 1011 -59.13 -25.33 -9.77
N ALA A 1012 -59.16 -26.55 -10.31
CA ALA A 1012 -60.27 -27.47 -10.18
C ALA A 1012 -60.08 -28.50 -9.05
N ASN A 1013 -59.23 -28.21 -8.06
CA ASN A 1013 -58.94 -29.11 -6.93
C ASN A 1013 -60.17 -29.64 -6.19
N ARG A 1014 -61.27 -28.90 -6.20
CA ARG A 1014 -62.53 -29.27 -5.52
C ARG A 1014 -63.57 -29.93 -6.43
N LEU A 1015 -63.24 -30.17 -7.70
CA LEU A 1015 -64.12 -30.78 -8.69
C LEU A 1015 -63.74 -32.25 -8.96
N ALA A 1016 -64.68 -33.06 -9.47
CA ALA A 1016 -64.42 -34.45 -9.82
C ALA A 1016 -63.75 -34.55 -11.21
N SER A 1017 -62.94 -35.57 -11.46
CA SER A 1017 -62.39 -35.83 -12.81
C SER A 1017 -63.53 -35.94 -13.83
N GLY A 1018 -63.40 -35.27 -14.96
CA GLY A 1018 -64.49 -35.19 -15.93
C GLY A 1018 -64.33 -34.07 -16.95
N VAL A 1019 -65.32 -33.98 -17.82
CA VAL A 1019 -65.40 -32.94 -18.84
C VAL A 1019 -66.23 -31.78 -18.31
N TYR A 1020 -65.74 -30.58 -18.51
CA TYR A 1020 -66.42 -29.32 -18.22
C TYR A 1020 -66.33 -28.40 -19.43
N PHE A 1021 -67.15 -27.36 -19.44
CA PHE A 1021 -67.14 -26.34 -20.49
C PHE A 1021 -66.94 -24.98 -19.86
N TYR A 1022 -66.17 -24.11 -20.52
CA TYR A 1022 -66.07 -22.72 -20.12
C TYR A 1022 -66.55 -21.83 -21.25
N ARG A 1023 -67.31 -20.80 -20.88
CA ARG A 1023 -67.92 -19.85 -21.81
C ARG A 1023 -67.49 -18.44 -21.48
N LEU A 1024 -66.98 -17.75 -22.49
CA LEU A 1024 -66.72 -16.32 -22.45
C LEU A 1024 -67.88 -15.59 -23.10
N THR A 1025 -68.37 -14.53 -22.47
CA THR A 1025 -69.37 -13.62 -23.02
C THR A 1025 -68.90 -12.18 -22.81
N ALA A 1026 -68.88 -11.39 -23.88
CA ALA A 1026 -68.50 -9.99 -23.84
C ALA A 1026 -69.35 -9.19 -24.85
N GLY A 1027 -70.30 -8.38 -24.36
CA GLY A 1027 -71.29 -7.73 -25.21
C GLY A 1027 -72.12 -8.75 -26.00
N SER A 1028 -72.08 -8.68 -27.34
CA SER A 1028 -72.75 -9.64 -28.24
C SER A 1028 -71.89 -10.88 -28.57
N PHE A 1029 -70.61 -10.90 -28.18
CA PHE A 1029 -69.72 -12.03 -28.41
C PHE A 1029 -69.95 -13.11 -27.34
N SER A 1030 -70.09 -14.37 -27.74
CA SER A 1030 -70.13 -15.51 -26.84
C SER A 1030 -69.47 -16.73 -27.50
N ASP A 1031 -68.44 -17.30 -26.87
CA ASP A 1031 -67.79 -18.55 -27.31
C ASP A 1031 -67.63 -19.52 -26.14
N SER A 1032 -67.60 -20.83 -26.41
CA SER A 1032 -67.43 -21.88 -25.40
C SER A 1032 -66.44 -22.94 -25.83
N LYS A 1033 -65.60 -23.39 -24.91
CA LYS A 1033 -64.59 -24.43 -25.14
C LYS A 1033 -64.68 -25.50 -24.06
N LYS A 1034 -64.15 -26.69 -24.36
CA LYS A 1034 -64.20 -27.87 -23.50
C LYS A 1034 -62.88 -28.01 -22.74
N LEU A 1035 -62.93 -28.22 -21.43
CA LEU A 1035 -61.77 -28.58 -20.59
C LEU A 1035 -62.00 -29.95 -19.92
N THR A 1036 -60.93 -30.76 -19.84
CA THR A 1036 -60.96 -32.11 -19.29
C THR A 1036 -60.06 -32.16 -18.06
N LEU A 1037 -60.65 -32.33 -16.88
CA LEU A 1037 -59.92 -32.53 -15.63
C LEU A 1037 -59.61 -34.02 -15.45
N LEU A 1038 -58.33 -34.34 -15.29
CA LEU A 1038 -57.86 -35.66 -14.91
C LEU A 1038 -57.24 -35.57 -13.52
N LYS A 1039 -57.91 -36.04 -12.47
CA LYS A 1039 -57.25 -36.28 -11.18
C LYS A 1039 -56.57 -37.64 -11.13
#